data_AF-A0AAD2K3G5-F1
#
_entry.id   AF-A0AAD2K3G5-F1
#
_cell.length_a   1.000
_cell.length_b   1.000
_cell.length_c   1.000
_cell.angle_alpha   90.00
_cell.angle_beta   90.00
_cell.angle_gamma   90.00
#
_symmetry.space_group_name_H-M   'P 1'
#
loop_
_entity.id
_entity.type
_entity.pdbx_description
1 polymer ?
#
loop_
_entity_poly.entity_id
_entity_poly.type
_entity_poly.pdbx_seq_one_letter_code
_entity_poly.pdbx_strand_id
1 'polypeptide(L)'
;MDGRLGYAAWRWLFFIEGSLTVAVAVAAMFILPDFPENSSDWLSPAEQALAEKRMTEDAYEGASILKGPVTQGLSMAVRDWKVWWLAGTMASIVTSLSFNAYFPTLAETMGYGNTVTLLLCAPPWFFATAVSFLVSRHSDQAGERFWHVVGPLLLGILGFLLAMSTMNTLLRYISLFLMAQSYAGHIVFLSWISGCMRPASKRAVALALTNVVASFGNIGGSSGRFSNNFFNQGWTKFKQPGLVDDDLTCLLTMTDRVLEDWSFTQIGGGQGTKDGEWSQVSQFPTTVHVELLKLGRIPDPFVALHEWDVQWVGESRWAFRSSFTVSDKELAVAHTDLLFEGLDTYARILLNGTEIGTTNNQFVASRFDVQSLLKTGSNELLLEFDSAFTRGKQAEKEHGALNLWNGDSSRLHVRKAQYNYGWDWGPVLMTTGPWKPIRLQAYTSRISDIDIRADVSEGLDVTLSAKFSFEKLDGFASFTFKNPDGSIQVSSTKMPTAEGSASVSFSFKPDQLQLWYPVGYGEQALYSAVVEITDSQGNILDTQTQNVGIRRVRIVQEPLADQEGLTFLFEVNNIRIFCGGSNWIPADSFLTTVTAERYRAWLQLLVDGNQNMVRVWGGGIYEADAFYEICDELGILVWQDFMFGCGQYPAYQSFLDSVQEEAEQNVKRLRKHPSIVIFAGNNEDYQIAESLNLELDYADEKSDYLKTNFPARHIYERLLPDVVGRLSDVFYHRGSPYSGQGKPTTDKAYGDLHQWNVWHGTQEPWHKWDTLAGRFVEAYPNMRTVDYWLDGKVSERYPQSRTNTQHNKADGFERRLELYLVENFKHSFDMESYCYYTQVMQAETLASAYRLWRRNWAGKGRQYTAGALVWQINDCWPVTSWAIVDYFLRPKPSYFTIARELRPFTVGIKRMEVKKSLDDLSAAQFTIRSLIEIWGTNSTLAEKKAVLEVTCFDLDSDGWRDQWKKEVLLQPNSSTELFQGDLPGQPERTKYSQTPKPIVVSARLLDDQGVVLGRYSNWPEPFKFINFPADTSISVAAHGETITLSTNRPVKGLVLEVDGPDVTWSDQALDLVPDDPQTIRAAGLDGRKIHLRYLGDGTA
;
A
#
# COMPACT_ATOMS: atom_id res chain seq x y z
N MET A 1 -27.26 33.30 1.49
CA MET A 1 -28.11 33.10 0.30
C MET A 1 -28.57 31.65 0.27
N ASP A 2 -29.57 31.30 1.07
CA ASP A 2 -29.94 29.89 1.23
C ASP A 2 -30.71 29.35 0.02
N GLY A 3 -30.45 28.10 -0.37
CA GLY A 3 -31.07 27.43 -1.52
C GLY A 3 -30.76 28.02 -2.91
N ARG A 4 -30.01 29.13 -3.01
CA ARG A 4 -29.64 29.74 -4.30
C ARG A 4 -28.66 28.82 -5.04
N LEU A 5 -28.97 28.53 -6.31
CA LEU A 5 -28.27 27.54 -7.16
C LEU A 5 -28.11 26.15 -6.52
N GLY A 6 -29.02 25.75 -5.63
CA GLY A 6 -28.94 24.45 -4.94
C GLY A 6 -27.91 24.39 -3.81
N TYR A 7 -27.27 25.51 -3.46
CA TYR A 7 -26.28 25.55 -2.39
C TYR A 7 -26.84 26.17 -1.10
N ALA A 8 -26.48 25.57 0.03
CA ALA A 8 -26.75 26.10 1.36
C ALA A 8 -26.05 27.46 1.58
N ALA A 9 -26.64 28.31 2.42
CA ALA A 9 -26.21 29.70 2.62
C ALA A 9 -24.74 29.86 3.02
N TRP A 10 -24.15 28.88 3.71
CA TRP A 10 -22.76 28.90 4.16
C TRP A 10 -21.75 28.68 3.02
N ARG A 11 -22.08 27.87 1.99
CA ARG A 11 -21.18 27.65 0.84
C ARG A 11 -20.96 28.94 0.05
N TRP A 12 -21.99 29.77 -0.03
CA TRP A 12 -21.95 31.09 -0.65
C TRP A 12 -20.99 32.08 0.03
N LEU A 13 -20.69 31.90 1.31
CA LEU A 13 -19.65 32.68 2.00
C LEU A 13 -18.29 32.41 1.35
N PHE A 14 -17.90 31.12 1.27
CA PHE A 14 -16.65 30.68 0.65
C PHE A 14 -16.57 31.00 -0.84
N PHE A 15 -17.67 30.91 -1.60
CA PHE A 15 -17.65 31.29 -3.02
C PHE A 15 -17.37 32.79 -3.24
N ILE A 16 -17.92 33.67 -2.40
CA ILE A 16 -17.70 35.12 -2.52
C ILE A 16 -16.33 35.51 -1.97
N GLU A 17 -15.99 35.07 -0.77
CA GLU A 17 -14.70 35.41 -0.13
C GLU A 17 -13.52 34.81 -0.88
N GLY A 18 -13.64 33.56 -1.34
CA GLY A 18 -12.63 32.88 -2.14
C GLY A 18 -12.42 33.53 -3.51
N SER A 19 -13.49 33.84 -4.25
CA SER A 19 -13.36 34.49 -5.57
C SER A 19 -12.79 35.92 -5.47
N LEU A 20 -13.18 36.68 -4.44
CA LEU A 20 -12.58 37.99 -4.17
C LEU A 20 -11.08 37.86 -3.84
N THR A 21 -10.70 36.89 -3.01
CA THR A 21 -9.30 36.63 -2.62
C THR A 21 -8.46 36.24 -3.83
N VAL A 22 -8.96 35.36 -4.71
CA VAL A 22 -8.28 34.99 -5.96
C VAL A 22 -8.13 36.20 -6.89
N ALA A 23 -9.16 37.03 -7.05
CA ALA A 23 -9.08 38.24 -7.87
C ALA A 23 -8.05 39.24 -7.34
N VAL A 24 -7.98 39.44 -6.02
CA VAL A 24 -6.97 40.30 -5.37
C VAL A 24 -5.57 39.69 -5.50
N ALA A 25 -5.39 38.38 -5.36
CA ALA A 25 -4.11 37.71 -5.53
C ALA A 25 -3.58 37.83 -6.98
N VAL A 26 -4.44 37.65 -7.98
CA VAL A 26 -4.09 37.86 -9.40
C VAL A 26 -3.75 39.33 -9.67
N ALA A 27 -4.52 40.28 -9.12
CA ALA A 27 -4.19 41.70 -9.25
C ALA A 27 -2.86 42.06 -8.57
N ALA A 28 -2.54 41.46 -7.43
CA ALA A 28 -1.29 41.69 -6.70
C ALA A 28 -0.05 41.31 -7.52
N MET A 29 -0.12 40.28 -8.38
CA MET A 29 0.98 39.89 -9.30
C MET A 29 1.38 41.01 -10.27
N PHE A 30 0.47 41.95 -10.58
CA PHE A 30 0.74 43.08 -11.48
C PHE A 30 1.06 44.39 -10.72
N ILE A 31 0.88 44.42 -9.41
CA ILE A 31 1.02 45.62 -8.57
C ILE A 31 2.27 45.56 -7.68
N LEU A 32 2.65 44.37 -7.19
CA LEU A 32 3.79 44.20 -6.29
C LEU A 32 5.05 43.77 -7.06
N PRO A 33 6.10 44.61 -7.13
CA PRO A 33 7.38 44.19 -7.70
C PRO A 33 8.18 43.30 -6.74
N ASP A 34 8.87 42.30 -7.28
CA ASP A 34 9.81 41.46 -6.52
C ASP A 34 10.93 42.27 -5.85
N PHE A 35 11.53 43.22 -6.59
CA PHE A 35 12.57 44.13 -6.11
C PHE A 35 12.49 45.48 -6.85
N PRO A 36 12.78 46.63 -6.19
CA PRO A 36 12.82 47.93 -6.86
C PRO A 36 13.79 47.97 -8.05
N GLU A 37 14.90 47.23 -7.97
CA GLU A 37 15.93 47.15 -9.00
C GLU A 37 15.49 46.41 -10.28
N ASN A 38 14.48 45.53 -10.20
CA ASN A 38 14.32 44.42 -11.16
C ASN A 38 12.97 44.34 -11.90
N SER A 39 11.87 44.86 -11.33
CA SER A 39 10.53 44.34 -11.69
C SER A 39 9.34 45.31 -11.57
N SER A 40 9.52 46.61 -11.86
CA SER A 40 8.40 47.57 -11.96
C SER A 40 8.54 48.56 -13.12
N ASP A 41 7.63 48.47 -14.10
CA ASP A 41 7.51 49.45 -15.19
C ASP A 41 6.78 50.75 -14.78
N TRP A 42 6.22 50.79 -13.56
CA TRP A 42 5.33 51.85 -13.08
C TRP A 42 5.95 52.80 -12.05
N LEU A 43 7.14 52.49 -11.50
CA LEU A 43 7.90 53.41 -10.66
C LEU A 43 8.75 54.32 -11.53
N SER A 44 8.75 55.63 -11.27
CA SER A 44 9.71 56.52 -11.95
C SER A 44 11.14 56.29 -11.43
N PRO A 45 12.19 56.60 -12.22
CA PRO A 45 13.58 56.42 -11.77
C PRO A 45 13.92 57.18 -10.47
N ALA A 46 13.22 58.28 -10.17
CA ALA A 46 13.38 59.02 -8.92
C ALA A 46 12.74 58.30 -7.72
N GLU A 47 11.61 57.63 -7.93
CA GLU A 47 10.93 56.81 -6.90
C GLU A 47 11.66 55.49 -6.67
N GLN A 48 12.19 54.88 -7.73
CA GLN A 48 13.06 53.70 -7.69
C GLN A 48 14.33 53.99 -6.86
N ALA A 49 15.06 55.06 -7.19
CA ALA A 49 16.21 55.50 -6.41
C ALA A 49 15.86 55.87 -4.95
N LEU A 50 14.67 56.42 -4.70
CA LEU A 50 14.18 56.69 -3.34
C LEU A 50 13.85 55.39 -2.58
N ALA A 51 13.31 54.37 -3.25
CA ALA A 51 13.03 53.06 -2.66
C ALA A 51 14.32 52.32 -2.33
N GLU A 52 15.29 52.29 -3.25
CA GLU A 52 16.65 51.77 -3.02
C GLU A 52 17.35 52.50 -1.87
N LYS A 53 17.25 53.84 -1.84
CA LYS A 53 17.80 54.66 -0.75
C LYS A 53 17.14 54.34 0.60
N ARG A 54 15.82 54.13 0.65
CA ARG A 54 15.13 53.68 1.87
C ARG A 54 15.57 52.27 2.30
N MET A 55 15.71 51.33 1.37
CA MET A 55 16.22 49.99 1.68
C MET A 55 17.66 50.03 2.21
N THR A 56 18.49 50.97 1.75
CA THR A 56 19.86 51.15 2.25
C THR A 56 19.93 51.96 3.56
N GLU A 57 19.01 52.90 3.79
CA GLU A 57 18.88 53.64 5.06
C GLU A 57 18.34 52.74 6.20
N ASP A 58 17.37 51.88 5.93
CA ASP A 58 16.92 50.83 6.86
C ASP A 58 18.01 49.75 7.09
N ALA A 59 18.91 49.58 6.12
CA ALA A 59 20.05 48.68 6.20
C ALA A 59 21.25 49.28 6.97
N TYR A 60 21.00 49.71 8.22
CA TYR A 60 22.03 50.15 9.19
C TYR A 60 23.32 49.32 9.10
N GLU A 61 24.39 49.93 8.59
CA GLU A 61 25.78 49.47 8.43
C GLU A 61 26.02 47.97 8.08
N GLY A 62 26.41 47.74 6.81
CA GLY A 62 27.44 46.76 6.47
C GLY A 62 27.03 45.29 6.32
N ALA A 63 26.32 44.95 5.24
CA ALA A 63 26.30 43.58 4.72
C ALA A 63 26.12 43.54 3.19
N SER A 64 27.17 43.11 2.48
CA SER A 64 27.13 42.83 1.04
C SER A 64 26.08 41.76 0.70
N ILE A 65 25.46 41.87 -0.48
CA ILE A 65 24.56 40.86 -1.06
C ILE A 65 25.34 39.57 -1.37
N LEU A 66 25.50 38.71 -0.37
CA LEU A 66 26.09 37.39 -0.55
C LEU A 66 25.09 36.46 -1.23
N LYS A 67 25.26 36.26 -2.54
CA LYS A 67 24.67 35.15 -3.30
C LYS A 67 25.31 33.82 -2.86
N GLY A 68 24.93 33.34 -1.66
CA GLY A 68 25.30 32.03 -1.14
C GLY A 68 24.17 31.00 -1.30
N PRO A 69 24.46 29.68 -1.20
CA PRO A 69 23.44 28.64 -1.28
C PRO A 69 22.36 28.79 -0.19
N VAL A 70 21.11 28.44 -0.52
CA VAL A 70 19.95 28.52 0.40
C VAL A 70 20.20 27.76 1.72
N THR A 71 20.92 26.64 1.64
CA THR A 71 21.34 25.80 2.79
C THR A 71 22.16 26.56 3.82
N GLN A 72 22.92 27.58 3.42
CA GLN A 72 23.70 28.41 4.34
C GLN A 72 22.78 29.30 5.20
N GLY A 73 21.71 29.84 4.61
CA GLY A 73 20.69 30.62 5.33
C GLY A 73 19.96 29.80 6.39
N LEU A 74 19.66 28.52 6.08
CA LEU A 74 19.07 27.57 7.03
C LEU A 74 19.99 27.28 8.22
N SER A 75 21.27 26.96 7.96
CA SER A 75 22.25 26.72 9.03
C SER A 75 22.41 27.94 9.95
N MET A 76 22.42 29.16 9.37
CA MET A 76 22.51 30.41 10.12
C MET A 76 21.24 30.76 10.93
N ALA A 77 20.06 30.31 10.50
CA ALA A 77 18.81 30.52 11.21
C ALA A 77 18.67 29.54 12.39
N VAL A 78 18.86 28.24 12.16
CA VAL A 78 18.71 27.18 13.19
C VAL A 78 19.72 27.34 14.32
N ARG A 79 20.94 27.82 14.04
CA ARG A 79 21.99 28.05 15.05
C ARG A 79 21.87 29.37 15.82
N ASP A 80 20.98 30.28 15.44
CA ASP A 80 20.80 31.53 16.17
C ASP A 80 19.68 31.40 17.21
N TRP A 81 20.07 31.44 18.49
CA TRP A 81 19.15 31.40 19.62
C TRP A 81 18.08 32.50 19.57
N LYS A 82 18.35 33.65 18.92
CA LYS A 82 17.36 34.72 18.74
C LYS A 82 16.16 34.27 17.90
N VAL A 83 16.37 33.39 16.91
CA VAL A 83 15.28 32.84 16.08
C VAL A 83 14.36 31.99 16.96
N TRP A 84 14.92 31.13 17.81
CA TRP A 84 14.15 30.30 18.74
C TRP A 84 13.42 31.12 19.82
N TRP A 85 14.05 32.19 20.34
CA TRP A 85 13.40 33.10 21.28
C TRP A 85 12.19 33.83 20.66
N LEU A 86 12.36 34.36 19.45
CA LEU A 86 11.27 35.00 18.71
C LEU A 86 10.20 33.99 18.29
N ALA A 87 10.58 32.75 17.93
CA ALA A 87 9.66 31.67 17.60
C ALA A 87 8.79 31.25 18.79
N GLY A 88 9.38 31.05 19.98
CA GLY A 88 8.64 30.75 21.20
C GLY A 88 7.74 31.91 21.65
N THR A 89 8.19 33.16 21.46
CA THR A 89 7.37 34.35 21.72
C THR A 89 6.19 34.42 20.74
N MET A 90 6.41 34.18 19.45
CA MET A 90 5.36 34.17 18.42
C MET A 90 4.36 33.03 18.66
N ALA A 91 4.83 31.83 19.02
CA ALA A 91 3.95 30.73 19.43
C ALA A 91 3.08 31.10 20.62
N SER A 92 3.66 31.73 21.65
CA SER A 92 2.91 32.21 22.83
C SER A 92 1.85 33.25 22.46
N ILE A 93 2.18 34.18 21.56
CA ILE A 93 1.22 35.16 21.01
C ILE A 93 0.11 34.42 20.25
N VAL A 94 0.44 33.52 19.32
CA VAL A 94 -0.54 32.78 18.51
C VAL A 94 -1.44 31.89 19.37
N THR A 95 -0.93 31.25 20.43
CA THR A 95 -1.77 30.56 21.42
C THR A 95 -2.80 31.51 22.04
N SER A 96 -2.43 32.75 22.38
CA SER A 96 -3.39 33.76 22.86
C SER A 96 -4.42 34.21 21.80
N LEU A 97 -4.13 34.05 20.51
CA LEU A 97 -5.05 34.39 19.40
C LEU A 97 -6.02 33.25 19.01
N SER A 98 -5.79 32.04 19.51
CA SER A 98 -6.58 30.83 19.20
C SER A 98 -8.09 30.97 19.48
N PHE A 99 -8.49 31.89 20.37
CA PHE A 99 -9.88 32.22 20.63
C PHE A 99 -10.66 32.64 19.37
N ASN A 100 -9.98 33.07 18.30
CA ASN A 100 -10.59 33.38 17.01
C ASN A 100 -11.41 32.20 16.44
N ALA A 101 -10.90 30.97 16.57
CA ALA A 101 -11.62 29.75 16.17
C ALA A 101 -12.94 29.53 16.95
N TYR A 102 -13.07 30.15 18.12
CA TYR A 102 -14.23 30.05 19.01
C TYR A 102 -15.02 31.37 19.10
N PHE A 103 -14.67 32.38 18.29
CA PHE A 103 -15.30 33.70 18.33
C PHE A 103 -16.83 33.65 18.14
N PRO A 104 -17.38 32.84 17.20
CA PRO A 104 -18.83 32.68 17.08
C PRO A 104 -19.47 32.05 18.32
N THR A 105 -18.85 31.02 18.92
CA THR A 105 -19.34 30.38 20.14
C THR A 105 -19.29 31.34 21.34
N LEU A 106 -18.24 32.15 21.46
CA LEU A 106 -18.16 33.21 22.47
C LEU A 106 -19.26 34.25 22.28
N ALA A 107 -19.60 34.62 21.03
CA ALA A 107 -20.73 35.50 20.75
C ALA A 107 -22.10 34.83 21.03
N GLU A 108 -22.23 33.52 20.81
CA GLU A 108 -23.45 32.74 21.03
C GLU A 108 -23.89 32.75 22.50
N THR A 109 -22.93 32.75 23.44
CA THR A 109 -23.20 32.84 24.89
C THR A 109 -24.00 34.07 25.33
N MET A 110 -24.19 35.06 24.44
CA MET A 110 -25.05 36.22 24.68
C MET A 110 -26.55 35.94 24.46
N GLY A 111 -26.93 34.75 23.98
CA GLY A 111 -28.32 34.32 23.81
C GLY A 111 -29.00 34.76 22.51
N TYR A 112 -28.21 35.13 21.49
CA TYR A 112 -28.72 35.49 20.16
C TYR A 112 -28.79 34.28 19.23
N GLY A 113 -29.75 34.29 18.29
CA GLY A 113 -29.85 33.25 17.26
C GLY A 113 -28.73 33.34 16.22
N ASN A 114 -28.37 32.20 15.61
CA ASN A 114 -27.18 31.98 14.76
C ASN A 114 -26.85 33.14 13.80
N THR A 115 -27.81 33.66 13.04
CA THR A 115 -27.59 34.76 12.09
C THR A 115 -27.14 36.06 12.78
N VAL A 116 -27.73 36.38 13.93
CA VAL A 116 -27.37 37.59 14.71
C VAL A 116 -26.01 37.39 15.38
N THR A 117 -25.76 36.20 15.94
CA THR A 117 -24.46 35.82 16.52
C THR A 117 -23.31 35.98 15.52
N LEU A 118 -23.48 35.51 14.29
CA LEU A 118 -22.48 35.67 13.22
C LEU A 118 -22.29 37.14 12.81
N LEU A 119 -23.37 37.93 12.70
CA LEU A 119 -23.27 39.37 12.41
C LEU A 119 -22.55 40.15 13.51
N LEU A 120 -22.76 39.79 14.78
CA LEU A 120 -22.06 40.38 15.93
C LEU A 120 -20.56 40.05 15.97
N CYS A 121 -20.08 39.07 15.21
CA CYS A 121 -18.65 38.79 15.13
C CYS A 121 -17.88 39.87 14.34
N ALA A 122 -18.50 40.52 13.35
CA ALA A 122 -17.79 41.42 12.44
C ALA A 122 -17.31 42.77 13.04
N PRO A 123 -18.10 43.51 13.85
CA PRO A 123 -17.69 44.82 14.37
C PRO A 123 -16.40 44.81 15.23
N PRO A 124 -16.14 43.82 16.12
CA PRO A 124 -14.85 43.67 16.79
C PRO A 124 -13.65 43.62 15.82
N TRP A 125 -13.77 42.89 14.71
CA TRP A 125 -12.68 42.75 13.72
C TRP A 125 -12.46 44.02 12.89
N PHE A 126 -13.52 44.74 12.53
CA PHE A 126 -13.38 46.07 11.92
C PHE A 126 -12.64 47.05 12.85
N PHE A 127 -12.97 47.04 14.15
CA PHE A 127 -12.28 47.87 15.13
C PHE A 127 -10.83 47.45 15.33
N ALA A 128 -10.55 46.15 15.48
CA ALA A 128 -9.18 45.62 15.57
C ALA A 128 -8.34 45.94 14.32
N THR A 129 -8.94 45.96 13.12
CA THR A 129 -8.27 46.38 11.88
C THR A 129 -7.84 47.84 11.93
N ALA A 130 -8.75 48.74 12.34
CA ALA A 130 -8.46 50.16 12.48
C ALA A 130 -7.37 50.44 13.54
N VAL A 131 -7.45 49.77 14.69
CA VAL A 131 -6.43 49.88 15.75
C VAL A 131 -5.08 49.31 15.28
N SER A 132 -5.07 48.15 14.59
CA SER A 132 -3.83 47.56 14.04
C SER A 132 -3.12 48.50 13.08
N PHE A 133 -3.86 49.21 12.23
CA PHE A 133 -3.30 50.24 11.34
C PHE A 133 -2.69 51.41 12.12
N LEU A 134 -3.41 51.95 13.12
CA LEU A 134 -2.93 53.06 13.95
C LEU A 134 -1.71 52.69 14.80
N VAL A 135 -1.72 51.51 15.43
CA VAL A 135 -0.63 50.98 16.26
C VAL A 135 0.61 50.70 15.41
N SER A 136 0.46 50.07 14.24
CA SER A 136 1.57 49.83 13.31
C SER A 136 2.19 51.14 12.82
N ARG A 137 1.35 52.09 12.37
CA ARG A 137 1.80 53.41 11.91
C ARG A 137 2.55 54.18 13.01
N HIS A 138 2.06 54.15 14.25
CA HIS A 138 2.76 54.79 15.37
C HIS A 138 4.07 54.05 15.71
N SER A 139 4.09 52.72 15.62
CA SER A 139 5.30 51.92 15.86
C SER A 139 6.40 52.28 14.86
N ASP A 140 6.04 52.43 13.58
CA ASP A 140 6.97 52.88 12.52
C ASP A 140 7.42 54.33 12.73
N GLN A 141 6.51 55.24 13.13
CA GLN A 141 6.83 56.65 13.38
C GLN A 141 7.71 56.89 14.62
N ALA A 142 7.54 56.07 15.67
CA ALA A 142 8.30 56.20 16.92
C ALA A 142 9.63 55.42 16.91
N GLY A 143 9.79 54.46 15.99
CA GLY A 143 10.93 53.53 15.99
C GLY A 143 10.90 52.49 17.11
N GLU A 144 9.84 52.47 17.92
CA GLU A 144 9.65 51.55 19.04
C GLU A 144 8.73 50.39 18.64
N ARG A 145 9.15 49.15 18.95
CA ARG A 145 8.36 47.92 18.71
C ARG A 145 7.77 47.33 19.99
N PHE A 146 8.48 47.43 21.12
CA PHE A 146 8.13 46.73 22.36
C PHE A 146 6.75 47.13 22.92
N TRP A 147 6.50 48.42 23.13
CA TRP A 147 5.24 48.90 23.70
C TRP A 147 4.04 48.69 22.77
N HIS A 148 4.27 48.70 21.46
CA HIS A 148 3.25 48.44 20.43
C HIS A 148 2.89 46.95 20.29
N VAL A 149 3.72 46.05 20.81
CA VAL A 149 3.37 44.63 21.00
C VAL A 149 2.70 44.41 22.36
N VAL A 150 3.29 44.93 23.44
CA VAL A 150 2.82 44.69 24.82
C VAL A 150 1.49 45.37 25.11
N GLY A 151 1.27 46.61 24.66
CA GLY A 151 0.05 47.38 24.92
C GLY A 151 -1.23 46.67 24.43
N PRO A 152 -1.31 46.26 23.16
CA PRO A 152 -2.46 45.51 22.66
C PRO A 152 -2.66 44.14 23.32
N LEU A 153 -1.58 43.45 23.72
CA LEU A 153 -1.68 42.19 24.47
C LEU A 153 -2.23 42.41 25.90
N LEU A 154 -1.88 43.51 26.57
CA LEU A 154 -2.48 43.89 27.86
C LEU A 154 -3.98 44.21 27.74
N LEU A 155 -4.41 44.85 26.64
CA LEU A 155 -5.83 45.04 26.34
C LEU A 155 -6.52 43.68 26.07
N GLY A 156 -5.85 42.77 25.38
CA GLY A 156 -6.31 41.39 25.20
C GLY A 156 -6.55 40.68 26.54
N ILE A 157 -5.58 40.72 27.45
CA ILE A 157 -5.67 40.16 28.81
C ILE A 157 -6.84 40.77 29.58
N LEU A 158 -7.03 42.10 29.51
CA LEU A 158 -8.19 42.76 30.13
C LEU A 158 -9.52 42.26 29.52
N GLY A 159 -9.56 42.01 28.21
CA GLY A 159 -10.68 41.37 27.53
C GLY A 159 -10.99 39.97 28.06
N PHE A 160 -9.99 39.10 28.14
CA PHE A 160 -10.16 37.74 28.71
C PHE A 160 -10.63 37.78 30.17
N LEU A 161 -10.06 38.65 31.01
CA LEU A 161 -10.49 38.84 32.39
C LEU A 161 -11.95 39.34 32.47
N LEU A 162 -12.33 40.30 31.62
CA LEU A 162 -13.70 40.80 31.56
C LEU A 162 -14.67 39.68 31.18
N ALA A 163 -14.35 38.89 30.14
CA ALA A 163 -15.14 37.76 29.67
C ALA A 163 -15.36 36.67 30.74
N MET A 164 -14.36 36.39 31.58
CA MET A 164 -14.48 35.44 32.70
C MET A 164 -15.22 36.03 33.91
N SER A 165 -15.20 37.35 34.09
CA SER A 165 -15.72 37.99 35.31
C SER A 165 -17.23 38.27 35.33
N THR A 166 -17.93 38.20 34.18
CA THR A 166 -19.33 38.63 34.12
C THR A 166 -20.17 37.92 33.06
N MET A 167 -21.44 37.68 33.41
CA MET A 167 -22.47 37.18 32.48
C MET A 167 -23.28 38.32 31.84
N ASN A 168 -22.95 39.60 32.10
CA ASN A 168 -23.66 40.74 31.52
C ASN A 168 -23.38 40.86 30.01
N THR A 169 -24.43 40.81 29.18
CA THR A 169 -24.35 40.83 27.72
C THR A 169 -23.53 41.98 27.14
N LEU A 170 -23.69 43.20 27.67
CA LEU A 170 -22.96 44.37 27.18
C LEU A 170 -21.46 44.27 27.48
N LEU A 171 -21.10 43.85 28.70
CA LEU A 171 -19.70 43.70 29.10
C LEU A 171 -19.03 42.53 28.37
N ARG A 172 -19.75 41.44 28.10
CA ARG A 172 -19.26 40.34 27.24
C ARG A 172 -19.01 40.82 25.81
N TYR A 173 -19.90 41.62 25.23
CA TYR A 173 -19.66 42.16 23.89
C TYR A 173 -18.45 43.10 23.85
N ILE A 174 -18.28 43.97 24.86
CA ILE A 174 -17.09 44.81 25.01
C ILE A 174 -15.81 43.97 25.18
N SER A 175 -15.89 42.84 25.90
CA SER A 175 -14.73 41.94 26.08
C SER A 175 -14.20 41.38 24.75
N LEU A 176 -15.09 41.08 23.78
CA LEU A 176 -14.70 40.62 22.45
C LEU A 176 -13.93 41.68 21.66
N PHE A 177 -14.30 42.96 21.77
CA PHE A 177 -13.54 44.06 21.18
C PHE A 177 -12.13 44.15 21.77
N LEU A 178 -11.99 44.01 23.10
CA LEU A 178 -10.69 44.06 23.79
C LEU A 178 -9.81 42.86 23.43
N MET A 179 -10.36 41.63 23.42
CA MET A 179 -9.67 40.40 23.02
C MET A 179 -9.13 40.49 21.59
N ALA A 180 -9.92 41.03 20.65
CA ALA A 180 -9.51 41.22 19.26
C ALA A 180 -8.28 42.14 19.08
N GLN A 181 -8.00 43.04 20.04
CA GLN A 181 -6.83 43.94 19.94
C GLN A 181 -5.48 43.20 20.02
N SER A 182 -5.46 41.98 20.55
CA SER A 182 -4.27 41.12 20.57
C SER A 182 -3.63 40.94 19.18
N TYR A 183 -4.43 41.00 18.10
CA TYR A 183 -3.94 40.92 16.72
C TYR A 183 -3.06 42.11 16.31
N ALA A 184 -3.27 43.31 16.87
CA ALA A 184 -2.41 44.47 16.59
C ALA A 184 -0.97 44.21 17.09
N GLY A 185 -0.83 43.60 18.27
CA GLY A 185 0.48 43.22 18.82
C GLY A 185 1.15 42.12 18.00
N HIS A 186 0.40 41.15 17.49
CA HIS A 186 0.90 40.10 16.60
C HIS A 186 1.43 40.65 15.27
N ILE A 187 0.71 41.57 14.63
CA ILE A 187 1.13 42.20 13.36
C ILE A 187 2.46 42.96 13.56
N VAL A 188 2.57 43.77 14.62
CA VAL A 188 3.81 44.48 14.93
C VAL A 188 4.94 43.50 15.25
N PHE A 189 4.68 42.41 16.00
CA PHE A 189 5.70 41.42 16.33
C PHE A 189 6.23 40.70 15.07
N LEU A 190 5.36 40.31 14.14
CA LEU A 190 5.76 39.71 12.86
C LEU A 190 6.69 40.64 12.06
N SER A 191 6.36 41.95 12.01
CA SER A 191 7.24 42.95 11.36
C SER A 191 8.60 43.07 12.06
N TRP A 192 8.64 42.95 13.40
CA TRP A 192 9.85 43.06 14.21
C TRP A 192 10.80 41.89 13.97
N ILE A 193 10.28 40.66 13.81
CA ILE A 193 11.09 39.48 13.45
C ILE A 193 11.83 39.71 12.13
N SER A 194 11.14 40.26 11.13
CA SER A 194 11.72 40.59 9.82
C SER A 194 12.87 41.60 9.93
N GLY A 195 12.72 42.62 10.78
CA GLY A 195 13.76 43.63 11.03
C GLY A 195 14.99 43.10 11.79
N CYS A 196 14.83 42.10 12.65
CA CYS A 196 15.89 41.56 13.51
C CYS A 196 16.85 40.57 12.81
N MET A 197 16.53 40.09 11.61
CA MET A 197 17.24 38.98 10.96
C MET A 197 18.01 39.41 9.70
N ARG A 198 19.32 39.14 9.67
CA ARG A 198 20.22 39.37 8.53
C ARG A 198 21.21 38.20 8.40
N PRO A 199 21.65 37.80 7.19
CA PRO A 199 21.29 38.32 5.86
C PRO A 199 19.89 37.89 5.39
N ALA A 200 19.49 38.32 4.18
CA ALA A 200 18.15 38.08 3.64
C ALA A 200 17.74 36.60 3.57
N SER A 201 18.68 35.70 3.25
CA SER A 201 18.43 34.25 3.24
C SER A 201 18.10 33.71 4.63
N LYS A 202 18.84 34.14 5.67
CA LYS A 202 18.52 33.83 7.06
C LYS A 202 17.17 34.42 7.47
N ARG A 203 16.85 35.65 7.05
CA ARG A 203 15.56 36.31 7.35
C ARG A 203 14.37 35.50 6.81
N ALA A 204 14.44 35.06 5.56
CA ALA A 204 13.40 34.24 4.94
C ALA A 204 13.20 32.92 5.72
N VAL A 205 14.29 32.21 6.03
CA VAL A 205 14.20 30.94 6.78
C VAL A 205 13.76 31.16 8.23
N ALA A 206 14.20 32.24 8.89
CA ALA A 206 13.79 32.57 10.25
C ALA A 206 12.29 32.89 10.33
N LEU A 207 11.74 33.66 9.38
CA LEU A 207 10.30 33.92 9.30
C LEU A 207 9.50 32.63 9.05
N ALA A 208 9.96 31.78 8.13
CA ALA A 208 9.32 30.48 7.88
C ALA A 208 9.36 29.57 9.12
N LEU A 209 10.52 29.43 9.75
CA LEU A 209 10.69 28.63 10.97
C LEU A 209 9.86 29.17 12.13
N THR A 210 9.84 30.50 12.33
CA THR A 210 8.99 31.12 13.36
C THR A 210 7.50 30.89 13.07
N ASN A 211 7.04 30.99 11.82
CA ASN A 211 5.64 30.70 11.49
C ASN A 211 5.27 29.23 11.71
N VAL A 212 6.14 28.28 11.33
CA VAL A 212 5.95 26.85 11.61
C VAL A 212 5.89 26.58 13.11
N VAL A 213 6.84 27.13 13.88
CA VAL A 213 6.83 26.99 15.35
C VAL A 213 5.59 27.65 15.96
N ALA A 214 5.15 28.79 15.42
CA ALA A 214 3.95 29.47 15.88
C ALA A 214 2.65 28.72 15.54
N SER A 215 2.63 27.89 14.49
CA SER A 215 1.50 27.01 14.21
C SER A 215 1.28 25.94 15.30
N PHE A 216 2.31 25.52 16.04
CA PHE A 216 2.10 24.73 17.27
C PHE A 216 1.36 25.53 18.36
N GLY A 217 1.37 26.87 18.32
CA GLY A 217 0.55 27.70 19.18
C GLY A 217 -0.95 27.58 18.89
N ASN A 218 -1.33 27.42 17.61
CA ASN A 218 -2.71 27.09 17.19
C ASN A 218 -3.09 25.67 17.61
N ILE A 219 -2.14 24.72 17.57
CA ILE A 219 -2.35 23.37 18.12
C ILE A 219 -2.56 23.47 19.63
N GLY A 220 -1.67 24.11 20.40
CA GLY A 220 -1.85 24.27 21.85
C GLY A 220 -3.17 24.95 22.24
N GLY A 221 -3.63 25.93 21.46
CA GLY A 221 -4.93 26.57 21.64
C GLY A 221 -6.13 25.68 21.30
N SER A 222 -6.07 24.86 20.24
CA SER A 222 -7.14 23.94 19.85
C SER A 222 -7.15 22.63 20.66
N SER A 223 -5.97 22.16 21.09
CA SER A 223 -5.74 21.23 22.21
C SER A 223 -6.26 21.79 23.54
N GLY A 224 -6.72 23.04 23.59
CA GLY A 224 -7.69 23.50 24.58
C GLY A 224 -8.89 22.55 24.73
N ARG A 225 -9.29 21.80 23.69
CA ARG A 225 -10.27 20.70 23.79
C ARG A 225 -9.76 19.46 24.54
N PHE A 226 -8.46 19.14 24.52
CA PHE A 226 -7.89 18.17 25.47
C PHE A 226 -7.91 18.72 26.91
N SER A 227 -7.84 20.05 27.07
CA SER A 227 -8.03 20.72 28.38
C SER A 227 -9.50 20.96 28.77
N ASN A 228 -10.50 20.60 27.94
CA ASN A 228 -11.91 20.69 28.36
C ASN A 228 -12.22 19.77 29.54
N ASN A 229 -11.45 18.69 29.74
CA ASN A 229 -11.51 17.87 30.95
C ASN A 229 -10.83 18.52 32.18
N PHE A 230 -9.99 19.54 31.98
CA PHE A 230 -9.29 20.26 33.06
C PHE A 230 -10.04 21.53 33.50
N PHE A 231 -10.60 22.30 32.56
CA PHE A 231 -11.33 23.53 32.90
C PHE A 231 -12.76 23.30 33.42
N ASN A 232 -13.37 22.13 33.16
CA ASN A 232 -14.65 21.75 33.78
C ASN A 232 -14.55 21.44 35.29
N GLN A 233 -13.35 21.41 35.88
CA GLN A 233 -13.17 21.24 37.34
C GLN A 233 -12.89 22.55 38.10
N GLY A 234 -12.89 23.71 37.41
CA GLY A 234 -12.48 25.00 38.00
C GLY A 234 -13.61 25.94 38.46
N TRP A 235 -14.82 25.85 37.91
CA TRP A 235 -15.83 26.92 37.99
C TRP A 235 -17.15 26.58 38.71
N THR A 236 -17.21 25.47 39.44
CA THR A 236 -18.39 25.04 40.23
C THR A 236 -18.16 25.05 41.75
N LYS A 237 -17.52 26.11 42.27
CA LYS A 237 -17.39 26.35 43.73
C LYS A 237 -17.86 27.74 44.20
N PHE A 238 -19.10 28.09 43.87
CA PHE A 238 -19.91 28.97 44.71
C PHE A 238 -21.33 28.41 44.85
N LYS A 239 -21.61 27.79 46.00
CA LYS A 239 -22.93 27.26 46.34
C LYS A 239 -23.92 28.40 46.58
N GLN A 240 -25.08 28.34 45.93
CA GLN A 240 -26.35 28.61 46.61
C GLN A 240 -27.16 27.30 46.69
N PRO A 241 -27.97 27.08 47.74
CA PRO A 241 -28.49 25.74 48.05
C PRO A 241 -29.92 25.49 47.55
N GLY A 242 -30.13 24.32 46.94
CA GLY A 242 -31.44 23.68 46.81
C GLY A 242 -31.78 23.16 45.42
N LEU A 243 -32.10 21.86 45.32
CA LEU A 243 -32.71 21.14 44.18
C LEU A 243 -31.79 21.10 42.94
N VAL A 244 -31.11 20.00 42.59
CA VAL A 244 -31.60 18.64 42.23
C VAL A 244 -30.43 17.63 42.41
N ASP A 245 -30.71 16.32 42.43
CA ASP A 245 -29.83 15.23 42.89
C ASP A 245 -28.45 15.08 42.21
N ASP A 246 -27.43 14.79 43.03
CA ASP A 246 -26.04 14.43 42.67
C ASP A 246 -25.89 12.91 42.35
N ASP A 247 -26.85 12.30 41.64
CA ASP A 247 -26.88 10.86 41.32
C ASP A 247 -27.09 10.60 39.81
N LEU A 248 -26.25 11.21 38.97
CA LEU A 248 -26.13 10.87 37.54
C LEU A 248 -24.90 9.99 37.29
N THR A 249 -25.13 8.68 37.41
CA THR A 249 -24.23 7.58 37.06
C THR A 249 -23.85 7.63 35.58
N CYS A 250 -22.75 8.32 35.26
CA CYS A 250 -21.99 8.05 34.04
C CYS A 250 -21.15 6.77 34.26
N LEU A 251 -21.84 5.63 34.13
CA LEU A 251 -21.24 4.33 33.87
C LEU A 251 -20.57 4.41 32.49
N LEU A 252 -19.35 3.88 32.39
CA LEU A 252 -18.72 3.63 31.09
C LEU A 252 -19.55 2.53 30.40
N THR A 253 -20.22 2.84 29.31
CA THR A 253 -21.10 1.87 28.61
C THR A 253 -20.29 0.77 27.92
N MET A 254 -19.08 1.11 27.45
CA MET A 254 -18.06 0.18 27.02
C MET A 254 -16.66 0.74 27.31
N THR A 255 -15.72 -0.13 27.67
CA THR A 255 -14.28 0.14 27.71
C THR A 255 -13.59 -0.88 26.82
N ASP A 256 -12.84 -0.43 25.83
CA ASP A 256 -11.93 -1.26 25.03
C ASP A 256 -10.55 -0.60 25.04
N ARG A 257 -9.54 -1.32 25.54
CA ARG A 257 -8.15 -0.87 25.49
C ARG A 257 -7.20 -2.04 25.28
N VAL A 258 -6.16 -1.78 24.48
CA VAL A 258 -5.00 -2.68 24.35
C VAL A 258 -4.21 -2.69 25.65
N LEU A 259 -3.69 -3.85 26.05
CA LEU A 259 -2.82 -4.00 27.21
C LEU A 259 -1.37 -3.62 26.85
N GLU A 260 -0.77 -2.78 27.68
CA GLU A 260 0.60 -2.25 27.53
C GLU A 260 1.54 -2.85 28.59
N ASP A 261 2.71 -2.25 28.83
CA ASP A 261 3.68 -2.61 29.89
C ASP A 261 4.10 -4.10 29.90
N TRP A 262 4.45 -4.61 28.72
CA TRP A 262 4.89 -6.00 28.54
C TRP A 262 6.39 -6.22 28.85
N SER A 263 6.70 -7.38 29.41
CA SER A 263 8.07 -7.90 29.55
C SER A 263 8.12 -9.37 29.15
N PHE A 264 9.29 -9.86 28.72
CA PHE A 264 9.48 -11.22 28.24
C PHE A 264 10.74 -11.90 28.82
N THR A 265 10.75 -13.23 28.80
CA THR A 265 11.88 -14.08 29.25
C THR A 265 11.91 -15.42 28.50
N GLN A 266 13.10 -16.01 28.38
CA GLN A 266 13.29 -17.42 28.03
C GLN A 266 13.00 -18.29 29.26
N ILE A 267 12.09 -19.27 29.15
CA ILE A 267 11.70 -20.13 30.28
C ILE A 267 12.84 -21.12 30.57
N GLY A 268 13.38 -21.08 31.80
CA GLY A 268 14.56 -21.85 32.22
C GLY A 268 15.91 -21.20 31.89
N GLY A 269 15.89 -20.01 31.28
CA GLY A 269 17.08 -19.28 30.87
C GLY A 269 17.81 -19.86 29.65
N GLY A 270 18.74 -19.08 29.10
CA GLY A 270 19.54 -19.49 27.95
C GLY A 270 20.31 -18.32 27.34
N GLN A 271 20.47 -18.35 26.01
CA GLN A 271 21.16 -17.30 25.25
C GLN A 271 20.35 -15.99 25.16
N GLY A 272 19.02 -16.08 25.24
CA GLY A 272 18.13 -14.92 25.09
C GLY A 272 17.93 -14.12 26.36
N THR A 273 17.61 -14.78 27.47
CA THR A 273 17.64 -14.18 28.81
C THR A 273 18.23 -15.16 29.81
N LYS A 274 18.87 -14.66 30.86
CA LYS A 274 19.32 -15.50 31.98
C LYS A 274 18.10 -16.04 32.73
N ASP A 275 18.29 -17.12 33.48
CA ASP A 275 17.22 -17.66 34.32
C ASP A 275 16.73 -16.58 35.32
N GLY A 276 15.41 -16.42 35.40
CA GLY A 276 14.74 -15.35 36.16
C GLY A 276 14.84 -13.92 35.59
N GLU A 277 15.54 -13.69 34.46
CA GLU A 277 15.72 -12.35 33.88
C GLU A 277 14.57 -11.97 32.94
N TRP A 278 13.81 -10.92 33.30
CA TRP A 278 12.76 -10.34 32.46
C TRP A 278 13.23 -9.07 31.76
N SER A 279 13.18 -9.05 30.44
CA SER A 279 13.46 -7.87 29.61
C SER A 279 12.17 -7.13 29.27
N GLN A 280 12.19 -5.80 29.25
CA GLN A 280 11.04 -5.00 28.80
C GLN A 280 10.84 -5.16 27.28
N VAL A 281 9.58 -5.21 26.86
CA VAL A 281 9.20 -5.19 25.45
C VAL A 281 9.22 -3.74 24.96
N SER A 282 9.89 -3.48 23.83
CA SER A 282 10.08 -2.14 23.27
C SER A 282 8.88 -1.61 22.50
N GLN A 283 8.05 -2.49 21.95
CA GLN A 283 6.86 -2.19 21.15
C GLN A 283 5.92 -3.39 21.24
N PHE A 284 4.61 -3.15 21.27
CA PHE A 284 3.60 -4.21 21.28
C PHE A 284 2.55 -3.94 20.18
N PRO A 285 2.04 -4.93 19.44
CA PRO A 285 2.38 -6.37 19.46
C PRO A 285 3.84 -6.67 19.06
N THR A 286 4.35 -7.87 19.38
CA THR A 286 5.75 -8.25 19.06
C THR A 286 5.97 -9.76 18.94
N THR A 287 7.17 -10.14 18.50
CA THR A 287 7.66 -11.51 18.56
C THR A 287 9.09 -11.54 19.11
N VAL A 288 9.51 -12.69 19.66
CA VAL A 288 10.79 -12.82 20.39
C VAL A 288 12.00 -12.38 19.57
N HIS A 289 12.09 -12.73 18.27
CA HIS A 289 13.23 -12.33 17.44
C HIS A 289 13.38 -10.80 17.35
N VAL A 290 12.27 -10.06 17.24
CA VAL A 290 12.26 -8.60 17.16
C VAL A 290 12.87 -7.99 18.43
N GLU A 291 12.45 -8.46 19.60
CA GLU A 291 12.96 -7.94 20.87
C GLU A 291 14.41 -8.36 21.15
N LEU A 292 14.80 -9.61 20.83
CA LEU A 292 16.20 -10.04 20.94
C LEU A 292 17.14 -9.26 20.01
N LEU A 293 16.70 -8.95 18.79
CA LEU A 293 17.46 -8.16 17.82
C LEU A 293 17.63 -6.71 18.30
N LYS A 294 16.54 -6.07 18.76
CA LYS A 294 16.59 -4.71 19.34
C LYS A 294 17.45 -4.63 20.60
N LEU A 295 17.53 -5.70 21.39
CA LEU A 295 18.41 -5.81 22.56
C LEU A 295 19.86 -6.19 22.21
N GLY A 296 20.19 -6.45 20.94
CA GLY A 296 21.52 -6.88 20.49
C GLY A 296 21.95 -8.25 21.03
N ARG A 297 20.99 -9.13 21.35
CA ARG A 297 21.23 -10.48 21.90
C ARG A 297 21.33 -11.57 20.83
N ILE A 298 20.83 -11.28 19.64
CA ILE A 298 21.08 -12.05 18.42
C ILE A 298 21.69 -11.13 17.36
N PRO A 299 22.52 -11.66 16.44
CA PRO A 299 22.89 -10.94 15.22
C PRO A 299 21.66 -10.69 14.33
N ASP A 300 21.74 -9.75 13.39
CA ASP A 300 20.72 -9.58 12.35
C ASP A 300 20.69 -10.82 11.44
N PRO A 301 19.61 -11.64 11.44
CA PRO A 301 19.53 -12.84 10.63
C PRO A 301 19.42 -12.55 9.13
N PHE A 302 19.16 -11.32 8.71
CA PHE A 302 19.15 -10.88 7.31
C PHE A 302 20.55 -10.54 6.76
N VAL A 303 21.61 -10.80 7.55
CA VAL A 303 23.00 -10.50 7.20
C VAL A 303 23.84 -11.78 7.18
N ALA A 304 24.69 -11.88 6.16
CA ALA A 304 25.72 -12.91 6.00
C ALA A 304 25.24 -14.37 6.09
N LEU A 305 25.37 -15.00 7.26
CA LEU A 305 24.98 -16.39 7.54
C LEU A 305 24.18 -16.50 8.84
N HIS A 306 23.80 -15.36 9.44
CA HIS A 306 23.31 -15.26 10.81
C HIS A 306 21.94 -15.90 11.03
N GLU A 307 21.19 -16.20 9.96
CA GLU A 307 20.01 -17.09 9.99
C GLU A 307 20.31 -18.37 10.79
N TRP A 308 21.47 -18.99 10.60
CA TRP A 308 21.82 -20.23 11.30
C TRP A 308 22.18 -20.02 12.78
N ASP A 309 22.59 -18.82 13.17
CA ASP A 309 22.99 -18.49 14.55
C ASP A 309 21.77 -18.27 15.48
N VAL A 310 20.55 -18.13 14.92
CA VAL A 310 19.32 -17.81 15.67
C VAL A 310 18.32 -18.96 15.79
N GLN A 311 18.58 -20.12 15.19
CA GLN A 311 17.63 -21.25 15.16
C GLN A 311 17.16 -21.73 16.55
N TRP A 312 18.03 -21.64 17.56
CA TRP A 312 17.72 -22.00 18.95
C TRP A 312 16.56 -21.18 19.56
N VAL A 313 16.25 -20.00 19.02
CA VAL A 313 15.13 -19.15 19.47
C VAL A 313 13.80 -19.88 19.27
N GLY A 314 13.64 -20.56 18.12
CA GLY A 314 12.42 -21.28 17.76
C GLY A 314 12.25 -22.63 18.46
N GLU A 315 13.33 -23.23 18.97
CA GLU A 315 13.28 -24.42 19.82
C GLU A 315 13.08 -24.09 21.32
N SER A 316 13.27 -22.82 21.70
CA SER A 316 13.14 -22.36 23.08
C SER A 316 11.69 -22.13 23.49
N ARG A 317 11.44 -22.24 24.81
CA ARG A 317 10.17 -21.83 25.44
C ARG A 317 10.28 -20.40 25.95
N TRP A 318 9.21 -19.63 25.83
CA TRP A 318 9.22 -18.19 26.12
C TRP A 318 8.03 -17.79 26.97
N ALA A 319 8.17 -16.77 27.81
CA ALA A 319 7.05 -16.19 28.53
C ALA A 319 6.97 -14.67 28.31
N PHE A 320 5.75 -14.15 28.24
CA PHE A 320 5.43 -12.73 28.22
C PHE A 320 4.53 -12.42 29.40
N ARG A 321 4.74 -11.29 30.09
CA ARG A 321 3.85 -10.82 31.16
C ARG A 321 3.58 -9.33 31.06
N SER A 322 2.39 -8.92 31.45
CA SER A 322 1.98 -7.53 31.62
C SER A 322 1.27 -7.36 32.97
N SER A 323 1.44 -6.19 33.59
CA SER A 323 0.69 -5.77 34.77
C SER A 323 -0.21 -4.60 34.40
N PHE A 324 -1.52 -4.74 34.59
CA PHE A 324 -2.50 -3.73 34.20
C PHE A 324 -3.45 -3.41 35.37
N THR A 325 -3.88 -2.15 35.44
CA THR A 325 -4.76 -1.67 36.51
C THR A 325 -6.21 -1.67 36.05
N VAL A 326 -7.11 -2.33 36.80
CA VAL A 326 -8.56 -2.32 36.57
C VAL A 326 -9.25 -1.46 37.64
N SER A 327 -10.17 -0.61 37.22
CA SER A 327 -10.93 0.28 38.07
C SER A 327 -12.22 -0.36 38.62
N ASP A 328 -12.73 0.15 39.74
CA ASP A 328 -14.05 -0.25 40.26
C ASP A 328 -15.18 -0.01 39.24
N LYS A 329 -15.00 0.94 38.32
CA LYS A 329 -15.97 1.21 37.25
C LYS A 329 -16.00 0.09 36.22
N GLU A 330 -14.86 -0.42 35.78
CA GLU A 330 -14.77 -1.54 34.84
C GLU A 330 -15.36 -2.82 35.47
N LEU A 331 -15.06 -3.09 36.75
CA LEU A 331 -15.65 -4.21 37.50
C LEU A 331 -17.14 -4.06 37.83
N ALA A 332 -17.67 -2.83 37.79
CA ALA A 332 -19.11 -2.59 37.93
C ALA A 332 -19.89 -2.78 36.61
N VAL A 333 -19.20 -2.90 35.46
CA VAL A 333 -19.83 -3.29 34.18
C VAL A 333 -20.20 -4.78 34.24
N ALA A 334 -21.25 -5.18 33.52
CA ALA A 334 -21.81 -6.53 33.58
C ALA A 334 -20.82 -7.64 33.17
N HIS A 335 -20.00 -7.38 32.15
CA HIS A 335 -19.03 -8.33 31.59
C HIS A 335 -17.69 -7.65 31.33
N THR A 336 -16.60 -8.39 31.53
CA THR A 336 -15.24 -8.00 31.14
C THR A 336 -14.50 -9.20 30.58
N ASP A 337 -14.06 -9.07 29.33
CA ASP A 337 -13.32 -10.10 28.60
C ASP A 337 -11.86 -9.70 28.39
N LEU A 338 -10.99 -10.70 28.27
CA LEU A 338 -9.73 -10.56 27.53
C LEU A 338 -9.90 -11.12 26.12
N LEU A 339 -9.63 -10.27 25.11
CA LEU A 339 -9.55 -10.65 23.70
C LEU A 339 -8.08 -10.71 23.28
N PHE A 340 -7.66 -11.87 22.78
CA PHE A 340 -6.36 -12.11 22.19
C PHE A 340 -6.55 -12.19 20.66
N GLU A 341 -6.16 -11.16 19.92
CA GLU A 341 -6.43 -11.11 18.46
C GLU A 341 -5.57 -12.09 17.64
N GLY A 342 -4.51 -12.65 18.23
CA GLY A 342 -3.65 -13.67 17.64
C GLY A 342 -2.39 -13.92 18.47
N LEU A 343 -2.17 -15.18 18.84
CA LEU A 343 -0.98 -15.65 19.57
C LEU A 343 -0.22 -16.64 18.69
N ASP A 344 1.09 -16.48 18.57
CA ASP A 344 1.95 -17.33 17.74
C ASP A 344 2.80 -18.28 18.61
N THR A 345 2.45 -19.55 18.81
CA THR A 345 1.22 -20.24 18.37
C THR A 345 0.62 -21.04 19.53
N TYR A 346 1.43 -21.90 20.17
CA TYR A 346 1.04 -22.69 21.32
C TYR A 346 1.25 -21.92 22.62
N ALA A 347 0.23 -21.17 23.05
CA ALA A 347 0.29 -20.37 24.27
C ALA A 347 -0.59 -20.96 25.38
N ARG A 348 -0.14 -20.81 26.62
CA ARG A 348 -0.90 -21.04 27.85
C ARG A 348 -1.08 -19.71 28.57
N ILE A 349 -2.31 -19.38 28.96
CA ILE A 349 -2.71 -18.05 29.40
C ILE A 349 -3.12 -18.10 30.86
N LEU A 350 -2.44 -17.31 31.71
CA LEU A 350 -2.71 -17.22 33.15
C LEU A 350 -3.01 -15.77 33.55
N LEU A 351 -4.13 -15.56 34.24
CA LEU A 351 -4.52 -14.29 34.83
C LEU A 351 -4.48 -14.42 36.36
N ASN A 352 -3.73 -13.56 37.04
CA ASN A 352 -3.57 -13.55 38.50
C ASN A 352 -3.14 -14.92 39.09
N GLY A 353 -2.39 -15.72 38.32
CA GLY A 353 -1.96 -17.08 38.66
C GLY A 353 -2.95 -18.20 38.32
N THR A 354 -4.15 -17.87 37.84
CA THR A 354 -5.17 -18.83 37.39
C THR A 354 -5.10 -19.00 35.88
N GLU A 355 -4.99 -20.23 35.39
CA GLU A 355 -5.06 -20.55 33.96
C GLU A 355 -6.49 -20.28 33.43
N ILE A 356 -6.59 -19.46 32.37
CA ILE A 356 -7.87 -19.10 31.74
C ILE A 356 -8.07 -19.79 30.38
N GLY A 357 -7.00 -20.29 29.77
CA GLY A 357 -7.08 -21.06 28.53
C GLY A 357 -5.73 -21.30 27.84
N THR A 358 -5.80 -21.94 26.67
CA THR A 358 -4.65 -22.26 25.81
C THR A 358 -5.00 -22.00 24.34
N THR A 359 -4.00 -21.72 23.50
CA THR A 359 -4.14 -21.60 22.04
C THR A 359 -3.24 -22.58 21.30
N ASN A 360 -3.57 -22.90 20.05
CA ASN A 360 -2.80 -23.80 19.18
C ASN A 360 -2.80 -23.40 17.68
N ASN A 361 -3.37 -22.24 17.33
CA ASN A 361 -3.51 -21.76 15.96
C ASN A 361 -3.21 -20.26 15.91
N GLN A 362 -2.25 -19.85 15.08
CA GLN A 362 -1.81 -18.46 14.93
C GLN A 362 -2.89 -17.53 14.38
N PHE A 363 -3.80 -18.08 13.57
CA PHE A 363 -4.77 -17.36 12.75
C PHE A 363 -6.14 -17.18 13.42
N VAL A 364 -6.28 -17.68 14.65
CA VAL A 364 -7.51 -17.66 15.47
C VAL A 364 -7.37 -16.63 16.59
N ALA A 365 -8.38 -15.79 16.75
CA ALA A 365 -8.53 -14.94 17.93
C ALA A 365 -9.26 -15.70 19.05
N SER A 366 -8.84 -15.49 20.30
CA SER A 366 -9.43 -16.15 21.47
C SER A 366 -9.99 -15.13 22.46
N ARG A 367 -11.15 -15.42 23.05
CA ARG A 367 -11.87 -14.54 23.98
C ARG A 367 -12.20 -15.31 25.26
N PHE A 368 -11.94 -14.70 26.41
CA PHE A 368 -12.21 -15.30 27.72
C PHE A 368 -12.92 -14.28 28.62
N ASP A 369 -14.06 -14.67 29.20
CA ASP A 369 -14.70 -13.93 30.30
C ASP A 369 -13.81 -14.02 31.54
N VAL A 370 -13.36 -12.87 32.03
CA VAL A 370 -12.44 -12.75 33.17
C VAL A 370 -13.03 -11.97 34.34
N GLN A 371 -14.31 -11.58 34.28
CA GLN A 371 -14.98 -10.72 35.27
C GLN A 371 -14.76 -11.22 36.71
N SER A 372 -14.82 -12.54 36.92
CA SER A 372 -14.69 -13.18 38.24
C SER A 372 -13.24 -13.36 38.74
N LEU A 373 -12.25 -13.14 37.88
CA LEU A 373 -10.82 -13.33 38.18
C LEU A 373 -10.05 -12.01 38.34
N LEU A 374 -10.63 -10.91 37.84
CA LEU A 374 -10.10 -9.56 37.99
C LEU A 374 -10.30 -9.01 39.40
N LYS A 375 -9.44 -8.06 39.78
CA LYS A 375 -9.43 -7.38 41.08
C LYS A 375 -9.28 -5.88 40.86
N THR A 376 -9.87 -5.05 41.72
CA THR A 376 -9.62 -3.60 41.71
C THR A 376 -8.13 -3.36 41.94
N GLY A 377 -7.52 -2.48 41.14
CA GLY A 377 -6.09 -2.24 41.17
C GLY A 377 -5.32 -3.16 40.21
N SER A 378 -4.13 -3.59 40.63
CA SER A 378 -3.20 -4.32 39.76
C SER A 378 -3.64 -5.77 39.52
N ASN A 379 -3.61 -6.18 38.26
CA ASN A 379 -3.78 -7.56 37.79
C ASN A 379 -2.55 -7.94 36.96
N GLU A 380 -2.17 -9.22 36.98
CA GLU A 380 -1.04 -9.75 36.21
C GLU A 380 -1.54 -10.76 35.17
N LEU A 381 -1.15 -10.56 33.91
CA LEU A 381 -1.37 -11.51 32.81
C LEU A 381 -0.02 -12.12 32.41
N LEU A 382 0.04 -13.44 32.35
CA LEU A 382 1.21 -14.23 31.97
C LEU A 382 0.83 -15.16 30.80
N LEU A 383 1.66 -15.16 29.76
CA LEU A 383 1.56 -16.01 28.58
C LEU A 383 2.81 -16.90 28.54
N GLU A 384 2.65 -18.22 28.54
CA GLU A 384 3.74 -19.18 28.35
C GLU A 384 3.63 -19.82 26.95
N PHE A 385 4.64 -19.62 26.11
CA PHE A 385 4.71 -20.15 24.75
C PHE A 385 5.63 -21.38 24.68
N ASP A 386 5.11 -22.47 24.12
CA ASP A 386 5.89 -23.64 23.72
C ASP A 386 6.40 -23.52 22.29
N SER A 387 7.54 -24.15 21.99
CA SER A 387 8.08 -24.23 20.63
C SER A 387 7.09 -24.89 19.66
N ALA A 388 6.66 -24.14 18.65
CA ALA A 388 5.84 -24.65 17.55
C ALA A 388 6.56 -25.74 16.74
N PHE A 389 7.89 -25.67 16.63
CA PHE A 389 8.70 -26.71 16.00
C PHE A 389 8.67 -28.02 16.81
N THR A 390 8.93 -27.96 18.12
CA THR A 390 8.86 -29.15 18.98
C THR A 390 7.45 -29.74 19.04
N ARG A 391 6.40 -28.92 19.10
CA ARG A 391 5.00 -29.36 19.07
C ARG A 391 4.64 -30.03 17.74
N GLY A 392 5.07 -29.45 16.61
CA GLY A 392 4.92 -30.07 15.29
C GLY A 392 5.61 -31.44 15.20
N LYS A 393 6.84 -31.56 15.71
CA LYS A 393 7.59 -32.83 15.75
C LYS A 393 6.94 -33.89 16.65
N GLN A 394 6.23 -33.49 17.70
CA GLN A 394 5.41 -34.40 18.51
C GLN A 394 4.19 -34.90 17.73
N ALA A 395 3.42 -34.00 17.11
CA ALA A 395 2.27 -34.36 16.29
C ALA A 395 2.65 -35.23 15.08
N GLU A 396 3.77 -34.94 14.42
CA GLU A 396 4.35 -35.77 13.34
C GLU A 396 4.70 -37.19 13.81
N LYS A 397 5.18 -37.35 15.05
CA LYS A 397 5.47 -38.66 15.63
C LYS A 397 4.19 -39.44 15.99
N GLU A 398 3.10 -38.74 16.31
CA GLU A 398 1.81 -39.32 16.68
C GLU A 398 0.95 -39.68 15.46
N HIS A 399 0.97 -38.84 14.42
CA HIS A 399 0.11 -38.96 13.22
C HIS A 399 0.86 -39.38 11.95
N GLY A 400 2.18 -39.38 11.95
CA GLY A 400 3.03 -39.70 10.81
C GLY A 400 3.58 -38.46 10.08
N ALA A 401 4.73 -38.62 9.45
CA ALA A 401 5.29 -37.64 8.53
C ALA A 401 4.50 -37.63 7.22
N LEU A 402 4.29 -36.43 6.66
CA LEU A 402 3.52 -36.18 5.44
C LEU A 402 4.40 -35.42 4.44
N ASN A 403 4.06 -35.52 3.15
CA ASN A 403 4.91 -35.02 2.07
C ASN A 403 4.70 -33.52 1.79
N LEU A 404 5.77 -32.84 1.40
CA LEU A 404 5.81 -31.41 1.07
C LEU A 404 6.97 -31.11 0.12
N TRP A 405 6.97 -29.94 -0.52
CA TRP A 405 8.13 -29.47 -1.32
C TRP A 405 9.10 -28.58 -0.53
N ASN A 406 8.60 -27.74 0.39
CA ASN A 406 9.39 -26.70 1.08
C ASN A 406 9.25 -26.77 2.60
N GLY A 407 10.37 -26.59 3.31
CA GLY A 407 10.45 -26.55 4.78
C GLY A 407 10.47 -27.92 5.46
N ASP A 408 10.45 -27.93 6.79
CA ASP A 408 10.37 -29.16 7.59
C ASP A 408 8.95 -29.74 7.63
N SER A 409 8.81 -31.06 7.47
CA SER A 409 7.53 -31.78 7.37
C SER A 409 6.58 -31.59 8.57
N SER A 410 7.12 -31.26 9.74
CA SER A 410 6.31 -31.00 10.94
C SER A 410 5.39 -29.79 10.81
N ARG A 411 5.65 -28.85 9.88
CA ARG A 411 4.80 -27.67 9.65
C ARG A 411 3.38 -28.02 9.25
N LEU A 412 3.17 -29.17 8.62
CA LEU A 412 1.87 -29.62 8.14
C LEU A 412 0.89 -29.92 9.29
N HIS A 413 1.41 -30.25 10.47
CA HIS A 413 0.63 -30.51 11.67
C HIS A 413 0.37 -29.25 12.52
N VAL A 414 0.84 -28.07 12.09
CA VAL A 414 0.78 -26.83 12.87
C VAL A 414 0.08 -25.72 12.08
N ARG A 415 -0.95 -25.11 12.68
CA ARG A 415 -1.61 -23.92 12.11
C ARG A 415 -0.83 -22.65 12.46
N LYS A 416 0.25 -22.43 11.73
CA LYS A 416 1.18 -21.29 11.79
C LYS A 416 1.55 -20.85 10.37
N ALA A 417 2.03 -19.63 10.19
CA ALA A 417 2.59 -19.13 8.93
C ALA A 417 3.67 -20.09 8.42
N GLN A 418 3.41 -20.72 7.27
CA GLN A 418 4.18 -21.88 6.81
C GLN A 418 5.60 -21.49 6.41
N TYR A 419 5.78 -20.29 5.85
CA TYR A 419 7.09 -19.75 5.46
C TYR A 419 8.08 -19.56 6.63
N ASN A 420 7.62 -19.53 7.90
CA ASN A 420 8.53 -19.47 9.05
C ASN A 420 9.45 -20.71 9.16
N TYR A 421 9.04 -21.84 8.57
CA TYR A 421 9.84 -23.07 8.48
C TYR A 421 10.87 -23.03 7.32
N GLY A 422 11.07 -21.88 6.69
CA GLY A 422 11.85 -21.70 5.46
C GLY A 422 11.03 -21.94 4.19
N TRP A 423 11.41 -21.26 3.12
CA TRP A 423 10.82 -21.42 1.80
C TRP A 423 11.85 -21.21 0.69
N ASP A 424 11.53 -21.55 -0.55
CA ASP A 424 12.41 -21.38 -1.72
C ASP A 424 12.75 -19.90 -2.07
N TRP A 425 12.23 -18.94 -1.31
CA TRP A 425 12.63 -17.52 -1.27
C TRP A 425 12.87 -16.97 0.14
N GLY A 426 12.68 -17.75 1.21
CA GLY A 426 12.53 -17.26 2.59
C GLY A 426 13.41 -17.99 3.63
N PRO A 427 13.82 -17.32 4.71
CA PRO A 427 14.71 -17.90 5.72
C PRO A 427 13.94 -18.78 6.72
N VAL A 428 14.63 -19.70 7.39
CA VAL A 428 14.06 -20.44 8.53
C VAL A 428 14.09 -19.52 9.76
N LEU A 429 12.96 -18.88 10.08
CA LEU A 429 12.82 -17.99 11.25
C LEU A 429 11.56 -18.34 12.05
N MET A 430 11.71 -19.34 12.91
CA MET A 430 10.66 -19.88 13.77
C MET A 430 10.36 -18.95 14.96
N THR A 431 9.80 -17.77 14.67
CA THR A 431 9.41 -16.80 15.70
C THR A 431 8.16 -17.20 16.48
N THR A 432 7.95 -16.55 17.63
CA THR A 432 6.84 -16.78 18.56
C THR A 432 6.53 -15.51 19.36
N GLY A 433 5.29 -15.37 19.83
CA GLY A 433 4.86 -14.28 20.70
C GLY A 433 3.42 -13.80 20.45
N PRO A 434 2.97 -12.77 21.19
CA PRO A 434 1.71 -12.09 20.93
C PRO A 434 1.85 -11.19 19.68
N TRP A 435 1.62 -11.79 18.50
CA TRP A 435 1.83 -11.14 17.21
C TRP A 435 0.72 -10.15 16.81
N LYS A 436 -0.40 -10.15 17.54
CA LYS A 436 -1.52 -9.21 17.41
C LYS A 436 -1.93 -8.65 18.79
N PRO A 437 -2.73 -7.57 18.84
CA PRO A 437 -3.13 -6.93 20.10
C PRO A 437 -3.84 -7.87 21.08
N ILE A 438 -3.72 -7.53 22.37
CA ILE A 438 -4.46 -8.15 23.46
C ILE A 438 -5.24 -7.02 24.13
N ARG A 439 -6.56 -7.17 24.26
CA ARG A 439 -7.47 -6.12 24.74
C ARG A 439 -8.23 -6.56 25.99
N LEU A 440 -8.43 -5.61 26.90
CA LEU A 440 -9.44 -5.70 27.94
C LEU A 440 -10.72 -5.01 27.43
N GLN A 441 -11.82 -5.75 27.36
CA GLN A 441 -13.12 -5.26 26.89
C GLN A 441 -14.17 -5.42 27.99
N ALA A 442 -14.55 -4.32 28.64
CA ALA A 442 -15.66 -4.27 29.60
C ALA A 442 -16.91 -3.69 28.94
N TYR A 443 -18.04 -4.40 28.97
CA TYR A 443 -19.25 -4.01 28.22
C TYR A 443 -20.55 -4.54 28.86
N THR A 444 -21.67 -3.83 28.62
CA THR A 444 -23.01 -4.30 29.00
C THR A 444 -23.62 -5.18 27.89
N SER A 445 -23.54 -4.72 26.65
CA SER A 445 -23.96 -5.43 25.43
C SER A 445 -22.91 -5.16 24.35
N ARG A 446 -22.70 -6.09 23.41
CA ARG A 446 -21.79 -5.87 22.27
C ARG A 446 -22.35 -6.38 20.95
N ILE A 447 -21.93 -5.77 19.85
CA ILE A 447 -22.07 -6.25 18.49
C ILE A 447 -20.99 -7.31 18.27
N SER A 448 -21.41 -8.54 17.97
CA SER A 448 -20.50 -9.69 17.79
C SER A 448 -20.22 -10.01 16.32
N ASP A 449 -21.11 -9.63 15.40
CA ASP A 449 -20.93 -9.79 13.95
C ASP A 449 -21.78 -8.78 13.16
N ILE A 450 -21.26 -8.34 12.01
CA ILE A 450 -21.97 -7.53 11.02
C ILE A 450 -21.81 -8.21 9.65
N ASP A 451 -22.93 -8.57 9.03
CA ASP A 451 -23.02 -9.20 7.71
C ASP A 451 -23.79 -8.26 6.78
N ILE A 452 -23.07 -7.49 5.97
CA ILE A 452 -23.65 -6.58 4.96
C ILE A 452 -23.39 -7.14 3.58
N ARG A 453 -24.47 -7.47 2.87
CA ARG A 453 -24.46 -8.03 1.52
C ARG A 453 -25.15 -7.07 0.56
N ALA A 454 -24.50 -6.80 -0.56
CA ALA A 454 -25.07 -6.05 -1.66
C ALA A 454 -25.28 -6.99 -2.84
N ASP A 455 -26.51 -7.52 -2.99
CA ASP A 455 -26.88 -8.25 -4.20
C ASP A 455 -27.09 -7.23 -5.33
N VAL A 456 -26.42 -7.44 -6.45
CA VAL A 456 -26.46 -6.52 -7.61
C VAL A 456 -26.93 -7.30 -8.84
N SER A 457 -28.06 -6.88 -9.39
CA SER A 457 -28.70 -7.52 -10.55
C SER A 457 -27.86 -7.33 -11.81
N GLU A 458 -28.13 -8.13 -12.86
CA GLU A 458 -27.52 -7.88 -14.18
C GLU A 458 -27.96 -6.54 -14.78
N GLY A 459 -29.12 -6.03 -14.39
CA GLY A 459 -29.60 -4.67 -14.69
C GLY A 459 -29.03 -3.59 -13.78
N LEU A 460 -28.15 -3.93 -12.82
CA LEU A 460 -27.54 -3.06 -11.81
C LEU A 460 -28.52 -2.46 -10.78
N ASP A 461 -29.70 -3.07 -10.58
CA ASP A 461 -30.49 -2.86 -9.36
C ASP A 461 -29.70 -3.41 -8.16
N VAL A 462 -29.76 -2.73 -7.01
CA VAL A 462 -29.02 -3.14 -5.80
C VAL A 462 -30.01 -3.47 -4.68
N THR A 463 -29.86 -4.64 -4.06
CA THR A 463 -30.51 -4.97 -2.78
C THR A 463 -29.45 -5.06 -1.69
N LEU A 464 -29.38 -4.03 -0.86
CA LEU A 464 -28.50 -3.96 0.30
C LEU A 464 -29.21 -4.58 1.50
N SER A 465 -28.73 -5.73 1.96
CA SER A 465 -29.22 -6.40 3.16
C SER A 465 -28.13 -6.40 4.23
N ALA A 466 -28.50 -6.06 5.46
CA ALA A 466 -27.59 -6.04 6.58
C ALA A 466 -28.19 -6.84 7.75
N LYS A 467 -27.40 -7.76 8.30
CA LYS A 467 -27.72 -8.55 9.49
C LYS A 467 -26.67 -8.29 10.55
N PHE A 468 -27.12 -8.13 11.79
CA PHE A 468 -26.31 -7.81 12.94
C PHE A 468 -26.52 -8.89 13.99
N SER A 469 -25.45 -9.39 14.58
CA SER A 469 -25.51 -10.30 15.74
C SER A 469 -24.97 -9.58 16.96
N PHE A 470 -25.58 -9.86 18.12
CA PHE A 470 -25.26 -9.19 19.36
C PHE A 470 -25.22 -10.18 20.53
N GLU A 471 -24.48 -9.84 21.58
CA GLU A 471 -24.39 -10.64 22.80
C GLU A 471 -24.99 -9.90 24.00
N LYS A 472 -26.00 -10.54 24.62
CA LYS A 472 -26.74 -10.17 25.86
C LYS A 472 -27.42 -8.80 25.80
N LEU A 473 -28.76 -8.79 25.86
CA LEU A 473 -29.56 -7.69 25.30
C LEU A 473 -30.83 -7.38 26.08
N ASP A 474 -30.98 -6.11 26.47
CA ASP A 474 -32.24 -5.42 26.68
C ASP A 474 -32.10 -4.01 26.08
N GLY A 475 -32.59 -3.80 24.85
CA GLY A 475 -32.36 -2.55 24.13
C GLY A 475 -32.87 -2.51 22.70
N PHE A 476 -32.27 -1.62 21.91
CA PHE A 476 -32.60 -1.36 20.52
C PHE A 476 -31.35 -1.20 19.65
N ALA A 477 -31.42 -1.62 18.39
CA ALA A 477 -30.39 -1.35 17.39
C ALA A 477 -30.80 -0.24 16.40
N SER A 478 -29.80 0.49 15.90
CA SER A 478 -29.88 1.37 14.75
C SER A 478 -28.94 0.88 13.63
N PHE A 479 -29.28 1.22 12.39
CA PHE A 479 -28.42 1.06 11.23
C PHE A 479 -28.48 2.34 10.39
N THR A 480 -27.33 2.91 10.05
CA THR A 480 -27.22 4.09 9.20
C THR A 480 -26.23 3.84 8.08
N PHE A 481 -26.70 3.87 6.84
CA PHE A 481 -25.87 3.76 5.64
C PHE A 481 -25.59 5.15 5.06
N LYS A 482 -24.32 5.49 4.90
CA LYS A 482 -23.86 6.82 4.46
C LYS A 482 -23.13 6.73 3.13
N ASN A 483 -23.41 7.70 2.26
CA ASN A 483 -22.69 7.93 1.02
C ASN A 483 -21.20 8.23 1.27
N PRO A 484 -20.32 8.13 0.25
CA PRO A 484 -18.90 8.48 0.36
C PRO A 484 -18.65 9.94 0.83
N ASP A 485 -19.59 10.85 0.62
CA ASP A 485 -19.53 12.24 1.09
C ASP A 485 -19.97 12.44 2.56
N GLY A 486 -20.34 11.35 3.24
CA GLY A 486 -20.83 11.32 4.62
C GLY A 486 -22.32 11.60 4.79
N SER A 487 -23.07 11.93 3.73
CA SER A 487 -24.52 12.11 3.80
C SER A 487 -25.25 10.79 4.05
N ILE A 488 -26.37 10.82 4.79
CA ILE A 488 -27.17 9.61 5.05
C ILE A 488 -27.95 9.22 3.80
N GLN A 489 -27.74 8.00 3.32
CA GLN A 489 -28.47 7.41 2.19
C GLN A 489 -29.75 6.73 2.67
N VAL A 490 -29.65 5.85 3.68
CA VAL A 490 -30.79 5.20 4.36
C VAL A 490 -30.48 4.96 5.83
N SER A 491 -31.52 4.86 6.65
CA SER A 491 -31.38 4.51 8.07
C SER A 491 -32.59 3.73 8.59
N SER A 492 -32.35 2.82 9.53
CA SER A 492 -33.38 2.15 10.35
C SER A 492 -33.03 2.36 11.82
N THR A 493 -34.04 2.56 12.67
CA THR A 493 -33.84 2.88 14.10
C THR A 493 -34.86 2.14 14.95
N LYS A 494 -34.50 1.85 16.21
CA LYS A 494 -35.36 1.19 17.20
C LYS A 494 -35.76 -0.25 16.82
N MET A 495 -34.84 -0.98 16.21
CA MET A 495 -35.00 -2.40 15.94
C MET A 495 -34.88 -3.18 17.28
N PRO A 496 -35.86 -4.00 17.69
CA PRO A 496 -35.75 -4.77 18.92
C PRO A 496 -34.58 -5.75 18.85
N THR A 497 -33.77 -5.83 19.90
CA THR A 497 -32.59 -6.71 19.93
C THR A 497 -32.83 -8.06 20.64
N ALA A 498 -34.01 -8.26 21.23
CA ALA A 498 -34.32 -9.39 22.12
C ALA A 498 -34.09 -10.80 21.52
N GLU A 499 -34.02 -10.94 20.19
CA GLU A 499 -33.75 -12.22 19.50
C GLU A 499 -32.26 -12.49 19.24
N GLY A 500 -31.34 -11.72 19.83
CA GLY A 500 -29.88 -11.90 19.65
C GLY A 500 -29.34 -11.39 18.31
N SER A 501 -30.22 -10.93 17.41
CA SER A 501 -29.87 -10.37 16.12
C SER A 501 -30.94 -9.40 15.63
N ALA A 502 -30.58 -8.58 14.65
CA ALA A 502 -31.52 -7.74 13.89
C ALA A 502 -31.12 -7.72 12.41
N SER A 503 -32.05 -7.36 11.53
CA SER A 503 -31.77 -7.23 10.10
C SER A 503 -32.59 -6.14 9.42
N VAL A 504 -32.05 -5.62 8.32
CA VAL A 504 -32.67 -4.63 7.43
C VAL A 504 -32.37 -4.97 5.99
N SER A 505 -33.24 -4.53 5.08
CA SER A 505 -33.02 -4.63 3.64
C SER A 505 -33.57 -3.40 2.92
N PHE A 506 -32.81 -2.90 1.95
CA PHE A 506 -33.13 -1.72 1.15
C PHE A 506 -32.86 -2.03 -0.33
N SER A 507 -33.79 -1.65 -1.21
CA SER A 507 -33.64 -1.81 -2.66
C SER A 507 -33.49 -0.46 -3.34
N PHE A 508 -32.54 -0.38 -4.27
CA PHE A 508 -32.18 0.80 -5.05
C PHE A 508 -32.18 0.45 -6.54
N LYS A 509 -32.57 1.43 -7.35
CA LYS A 509 -32.44 1.38 -8.81
C LYS A 509 -31.02 1.74 -9.26
N PRO A 510 -30.65 1.40 -10.52
CA PRO A 510 -29.44 1.90 -11.14
C PRO A 510 -29.30 3.43 -10.96
N ASP A 511 -28.05 3.89 -10.90
CA ASP A 511 -27.66 5.30 -10.70
C ASP A 511 -28.08 5.95 -9.35
N GLN A 512 -28.85 5.27 -8.49
CA GLN A 512 -29.14 5.77 -7.13
C GLN A 512 -27.99 5.53 -6.13
N LEU A 513 -27.04 4.67 -6.51
CA LEU A 513 -25.83 4.34 -5.76
C LEU A 513 -24.65 4.32 -6.74
N GLN A 514 -23.47 4.73 -6.27
CA GLN A 514 -22.22 4.58 -7.00
C GLN A 514 -21.67 3.17 -6.77
N LEU A 515 -21.31 2.48 -7.84
CA LEU A 515 -20.69 1.16 -7.75
C LEU A 515 -19.18 1.30 -7.55
N TRP A 516 -18.58 0.33 -6.86
CA TRP A 516 -17.14 0.15 -6.73
C TRP A 516 -16.61 -0.61 -7.95
N TYR A 517 -15.53 -0.13 -8.54
CA TYR A 517 -14.85 -0.74 -9.69
C TYR A 517 -13.37 -1.00 -9.38
N PRO A 518 -12.75 -2.01 -10.02
CA PRO A 518 -11.30 -2.17 -9.96
C PRO A 518 -10.58 -1.04 -10.70
N VAL A 519 -9.31 -0.83 -10.34
CA VAL A 519 -8.45 0.20 -10.92
C VAL A 519 -8.39 0.09 -12.44
N GLY A 520 -8.49 1.24 -13.11
CA GLY A 520 -8.55 1.34 -14.58
C GLY A 520 -9.94 1.11 -15.20
N TYR A 521 -10.96 0.71 -14.41
CA TYR A 521 -12.31 0.45 -14.91
C TYR A 521 -13.43 1.33 -14.30
N GLY A 522 -13.10 2.15 -13.30
CA GLY A 522 -14.03 3.13 -12.70
C GLY A 522 -13.52 3.65 -11.35
N GLU A 523 -14.39 4.31 -10.61
CA GLU A 523 -14.11 4.84 -9.26
C GLU A 523 -14.33 3.78 -8.16
N GLN A 524 -13.66 3.95 -7.02
CA GLN A 524 -13.70 3.04 -5.87
C GLN A 524 -14.69 3.56 -4.81
N ALA A 525 -15.98 3.62 -5.14
CA ALA A 525 -16.99 4.15 -4.23
C ALA A 525 -17.14 3.30 -2.95
N LEU A 526 -16.74 3.87 -1.80
CA LEU A 526 -16.83 3.25 -0.47
C LEU A 526 -17.84 3.99 0.41
N TYR A 527 -18.88 3.27 0.82
CA TYR A 527 -19.93 3.73 1.72
C TYR A 527 -19.58 3.40 3.17
N SER A 528 -20.15 4.13 4.13
CA SER A 528 -19.98 3.86 5.57
C SER A 528 -21.29 3.36 6.17
N ALA A 529 -21.26 2.14 6.70
CA ALA A 529 -22.36 1.54 7.45
C ALA A 529 -22.08 1.61 8.95
N VAL A 530 -22.94 2.29 9.70
CA VAL A 530 -22.85 2.43 11.16
C VAL A 530 -23.96 1.61 11.81
N VAL A 531 -23.60 0.79 12.79
CA VAL A 531 -24.51 0.00 13.62
C VAL A 531 -24.32 0.43 15.07
N GLU A 532 -25.39 0.80 15.76
CA GLU A 532 -25.35 1.21 17.18
C GLU A 532 -26.34 0.37 17.97
N ILE A 533 -25.97 -0.02 19.19
CA ILE A 533 -26.90 -0.58 20.18
C ILE A 533 -27.18 0.51 21.22
N THR A 534 -28.44 0.69 21.59
CA THR A 534 -28.88 1.60 22.66
C THR A 534 -29.70 0.87 23.71
N ASP A 535 -29.66 1.34 24.95
CA ASP A 535 -30.57 0.88 26.00
C ASP A 535 -32.01 1.41 25.81
N SER A 536 -32.91 1.08 26.74
CA SER A 536 -34.29 1.56 26.72
C SER A 536 -34.47 3.07 26.96
N GLN A 537 -33.42 3.76 27.45
CA GLN A 537 -33.38 5.20 27.70
C GLN A 537 -32.77 5.98 26.52
N GLY A 538 -32.09 5.29 25.59
CA GLY A 538 -31.43 5.85 24.42
C GLY A 538 -29.92 6.06 24.58
N ASN A 539 -29.29 5.54 25.65
CA ASN A 539 -27.84 5.61 25.82
C ASN A 539 -27.16 4.56 24.92
N ILE A 540 -26.08 4.94 24.23
CA ILE A 540 -25.31 4.04 23.36
C ILE A 540 -24.49 3.05 24.20
N LEU A 541 -24.72 1.76 23.96
CA LEU A 541 -24.04 0.63 24.59
C LEU A 541 -22.82 0.17 23.78
N ASP A 542 -22.96 0.09 22.46
CA ASP A 542 -21.88 -0.24 21.52
C ASP A 542 -22.12 0.45 20.17
N THR A 543 -21.06 0.68 19.39
CA THR A 543 -21.11 1.23 18.03
C THR A 543 -19.98 0.69 17.18
N GLN A 544 -20.32 0.13 16.03
CA GLN A 544 -19.35 -0.32 15.04
C GLN A 544 -19.62 0.35 13.69
N THR A 545 -18.55 0.57 12.92
CA THR A 545 -18.60 1.16 11.58
C THR A 545 -17.83 0.25 10.62
N GLN A 546 -18.42 0.00 9.45
CA GLN A 546 -17.85 -0.83 8.39
C GLN A 546 -17.91 -0.08 7.05
N ASN A 547 -16.82 -0.15 6.28
CA ASN A 547 -16.80 0.31 4.90
C ASN A 547 -17.44 -0.72 3.96
N VAL A 548 -18.18 -0.27 2.95
CA VAL A 548 -18.95 -1.13 2.04
C VAL A 548 -18.77 -0.64 0.59
N GLY A 549 -18.16 -1.46 -0.26
CA GLY A 549 -18.12 -1.23 -1.71
C GLY A 549 -19.20 -2.04 -2.42
N ILE A 550 -20.11 -1.36 -3.11
CA ILE A 550 -21.24 -1.98 -3.80
C ILE A 550 -20.81 -2.38 -5.20
N ARG A 551 -20.80 -3.68 -5.50
CA ARG A 551 -20.35 -4.19 -6.80
C ARG A 551 -20.99 -5.54 -7.10
N ARG A 552 -20.98 -5.89 -8.38
CA ARG A 552 -21.34 -7.20 -8.90
C ARG A 552 -20.08 -7.92 -9.35
N VAL A 553 -19.86 -9.17 -8.93
CA VAL A 553 -18.71 -9.98 -9.36
C VAL A 553 -19.18 -11.36 -9.82
N ARG A 554 -18.68 -11.82 -10.97
CA ARG A 554 -18.87 -13.20 -11.46
C ARG A 554 -17.53 -13.80 -11.89
N ILE A 555 -17.32 -15.09 -11.62
CA ILE A 555 -16.38 -15.90 -12.42
C ILE A 555 -17.14 -16.40 -13.65
N VAL A 556 -16.59 -16.16 -14.84
CA VAL A 556 -17.21 -16.54 -16.11
C VAL A 556 -16.46 -17.75 -16.68
N GLN A 557 -17.19 -18.86 -16.83
CA GLN A 557 -16.72 -20.11 -17.44
C GLN A 557 -17.58 -20.47 -18.65
N GLU A 558 -17.33 -19.80 -19.77
CA GLU A 558 -18.02 -19.98 -21.06
C GLU A 558 -17.14 -20.76 -22.06
N PRO A 559 -17.71 -21.58 -22.97
CA PRO A 559 -16.96 -22.22 -24.04
C PRO A 559 -16.23 -21.22 -24.95
N LEU A 560 -15.00 -21.57 -25.34
CA LEU A 560 -14.20 -20.81 -26.30
C LEU A 560 -14.64 -21.11 -27.75
N ALA A 561 -14.57 -20.10 -28.63
CA ALA A 561 -15.16 -20.18 -29.97
C ALA A 561 -14.34 -21.00 -30.98
N ASP A 562 -13.00 -20.96 -30.87
CA ASP A 562 -12.08 -21.54 -31.86
C ASP A 562 -11.15 -22.63 -31.27
N GLN A 563 -11.35 -23.02 -30.01
CA GLN A 563 -10.60 -24.11 -29.35
C GLN A 563 -11.44 -24.81 -28.25
N GLU A 564 -11.02 -26.01 -27.83
CA GLU A 564 -11.59 -26.67 -26.64
C GLU A 564 -11.24 -25.87 -25.37
N GLY A 565 -12.15 -25.87 -24.39
CA GLY A 565 -11.94 -25.30 -23.07
C GLY A 565 -13.06 -24.36 -22.62
N LEU A 566 -12.88 -23.83 -21.41
CA LEU A 566 -13.73 -22.80 -20.83
C LEU A 566 -12.89 -21.57 -20.49
N THR A 567 -13.48 -20.38 -20.54
CA THR A 567 -12.87 -19.19 -19.94
C THR A 567 -12.68 -19.39 -18.43
N PHE A 568 -11.72 -18.68 -17.85
CA PHE A 568 -11.64 -18.46 -16.41
C PHE A 568 -11.29 -16.98 -16.21
N LEU A 569 -12.32 -16.14 -16.02
CA LEU A 569 -12.16 -14.69 -15.96
C LEU A 569 -13.13 -14.05 -14.97
N PHE A 570 -12.74 -12.88 -14.46
CA PHE A 570 -13.55 -12.07 -13.56
C PHE A 570 -14.37 -11.07 -14.38
N GLU A 571 -15.66 -10.96 -14.06
CA GLU A 571 -16.54 -9.94 -14.62
C GLU A 571 -17.09 -9.08 -13.47
N VAL A 572 -16.73 -7.80 -13.46
CA VAL A 572 -17.14 -6.83 -12.43
C VAL A 572 -18.08 -5.80 -13.02
N ASN A 573 -19.27 -5.61 -12.44
CA ASN A 573 -20.30 -4.68 -12.92
C ASN A 573 -20.59 -4.83 -14.44
N ASN A 574 -20.67 -6.08 -14.91
CA ASN A 574 -20.85 -6.49 -16.31
C ASN A 574 -19.65 -6.20 -17.26
N ILE A 575 -18.48 -5.83 -16.72
CA ILE A 575 -17.23 -5.60 -17.46
C ILE A 575 -16.28 -6.78 -17.24
N ARG A 576 -15.83 -7.45 -18.30
CA ARG A 576 -14.82 -8.53 -18.22
C ARG A 576 -13.44 -7.93 -18.01
N ILE A 577 -12.74 -8.39 -16.97
CA ILE A 577 -11.45 -7.84 -16.52
C ILE A 577 -10.32 -8.75 -16.96
N PHE A 578 -9.34 -8.21 -17.69
CA PHE A 578 -8.04 -8.88 -17.81
C PHE A 578 -7.27 -8.65 -16.51
N CYS A 579 -7.00 -9.73 -15.77
CA CYS A 579 -6.39 -9.65 -14.44
C CYS A 579 -4.87 -9.65 -14.55
N GLY A 580 -4.26 -8.46 -14.63
CA GLY A 580 -2.81 -8.26 -14.64
C GLY A 580 -2.31 -7.95 -13.24
N GLY A 581 -1.34 -8.70 -12.72
CA GLY A 581 -1.07 -8.67 -11.29
C GLY A 581 0.13 -9.47 -10.82
N SER A 582 0.15 -9.73 -9.51
CA SER A 582 1.24 -10.47 -8.85
C SER A 582 0.72 -11.35 -7.72
N ASN A 583 1.51 -12.35 -7.33
CA ASN A 583 1.35 -13.08 -6.08
C ASN A 583 2.09 -12.32 -4.97
N TRP A 584 1.45 -12.26 -3.81
CA TRP A 584 1.88 -11.60 -2.58
C TRP A 584 2.30 -12.64 -1.55
N ILE A 585 3.50 -12.47 -1.03
CA ILE A 585 4.01 -13.17 0.16
C ILE A 585 4.09 -12.17 1.32
N PRO A 586 4.32 -12.59 2.58
CA PRO A 586 4.48 -11.66 3.69
C PRO A 586 5.62 -10.66 3.45
N ALA A 587 5.36 -9.36 3.68
CA ALA A 587 6.27 -8.26 3.36
C ALA A 587 7.47 -8.08 4.33
N ASP A 588 7.58 -8.96 5.34
CA ASP A 588 8.69 -9.10 6.26
C ASP A 588 8.62 -10.48 6.96
N SER A 589 9.76 -11.03 7.39
CA SER A 589 9.82 -12.22 8.26
C SER A 589 9.38 -11.91 9.69
N PHE A 590 9.42 -10.64 10.08
CA PHE A 590 8.99 -10.11 11.36
C PHE A 590 7.71 -9.28 11.20
N LEU A 591 6.59 -9.97 10.99
CA LEU A 591 5.25 -9.43 10.70
C LEU A 591 4.83 -8.23 11.58
N THR A 592 5.25 -8.21 12.85
CA THR A 592 4.93 -7.14 13.83
C THR A 592 5.66 -5.81 13.57
N THR A 593 6.57 -5.77 12.60
CA THR A 593 7.28 -4.55 12.17
C THR A 593 6.63 -3.87 10.95
N VAL A 594 5.69 -4.53 10.26
CA VAL A 594 5.08 -4.01 9.03
C VAL A 594 3.98 -3.00 9.37
N THR A 595 4.18 -1.75 8.98
CA THR A 595 3.22 -0.67 9.22
C THR A 595 2.22 -0.50 8.08
N ALA A 596 1.12 0.23 8.34
CA ALA A 596 0.12 0.57 7.31
C ALA A 596 0.74 1.37 6.15
N GLU A 597 1.73 2.22 6.41
CA GLU A 597 2.48 2.96 5.40
C GLU A 597 3.33 2.03 4.53
N ARG A 598 3.93 0.98 5.11
CA ARG A 598 4.69 -0.04 4.36
C ARG A 598 3.76 -0.87 3.48
N TYR A 599 2.57 -1.28 3.97
CA TYR A 599 1.54 -1.90 3.13
C TYR A 599 1.10 -0.96 1.99
N ARG A 600 0.87 0.33 2.27
CA ARG A 600 0.48 1.30 1.24
C ARG A 600 1.55 1.50 0.19
N ALA A 601 2.82 1.62 0.58
CA ALA A 601 3.93 1.73 -0.37
C ALA A 601 4.00 0.51 -1.31
N TRP A 602 3.84 -0.70 -0.76
CA TRP A 602 3.79 -1.94 -1.51
C TRP A 602 2.59 -2.04 -2.48
N LEU A 603 1.39 -1.69 -2.01
CA LEU A 603 0.16 -1.77 -2.82
C LEU A 603 0.08 -0.64 -3.87
N GLN A 604 0.63 0.54 -3.57
CA GLN A 604 0.76 1.63 -4.55
C GLN A 604 1.65 1.22 -5.73
N LEU A 605 2.72 0.44 -5.50
CA LEU A 605 3.56 -0.09 -6.59
C LEU A 605 2.75 -0.97 -7.55
N LEU A 606 1.74 -1.72 -7.09
CA LEU A 606 0.87 -2.47 -7.99
C LEU A 606 0.09 -1.52 -8.92
N VAL A 607 -0.55 -0.49 -8.37
CA VAL A 607 -1.31 0.52 -9.14
C VAL A 607 -0.41 1.26 -10.13
N ASP A 608 0.73 1.78 -9.67
CA ASP A 608 1.72 2.47 -10.50
C ASP A 608 2.29 1.55 -11.60
N GLY A 609 2.31 0.25 -11.33
CA GLY A 609 2.69 -0.82 -12.25
C GLY A 609 1.56 -1.29 -13.20
N ASN A 610 0.44 -0.56 -13.28
CA ASN A 610 -0.76 -0.93 -14.04
C ASN A 610 -1.35 -2.31 -13.67
N GLN A 611 -1.13 -2.78 -12.44
CA GLN A 611 -1.67 -4.04 -11.94
C GLN A 611 -3.01 -3.81 -11.23
N ASN A 612 -3.97 -4.70 -11.48
CA ASN A 612 -5.34 -4.62 -10.97
C ASN A 612 -5.76 -5.81 -10.11
N MET A 613 -4.87 -6.79 -9.89
CA MET A 613 -5.12 -7.94 -9.02
C MET A 613 -3.87 -8.35 -8.24
N VAL A 614 -4.08 -8.80 -7.00
CA VAL A 614 -3.05 -9.41 -6.14
C VAL A 614 -3.57 -10.74 -5.58
N ARG A 615 -2.72 -11.77 -5.54
CA ARG A 615 -3.01 -13.05 -4.89
C ARG A 615 -2.27 -13.18 -3.57
N VAL A 616 -2.98 -13.16 -2.45
CA VAL A 616 -2.43 -13.47 -1.12
C VAL A 616 -2.22 -14.99 -1.04
N TRP A 617 -0.96 -15.42 -1.06
CA TRP A 617 -0.56 -16.82 -1.22
C TRP A 617 -0.63 -17.64 0.07
N GLY A 618 -1.07 -18.90 -0.05
CA GLY A 618 -1.48 -19.78 1.06
C GLY A 618 -0.41 -20.25 2.04
N GLY A 619 0.90 -20.07 1.81
CA GLY A 619 1.90 -20.36 2.86
C GLY A 619 2.29 -19.16 3.73
N GLY A 620 1.67 -17.99 3.49
CA GLY A 620 1.92 -16.75 4.22
C GLY A 620 1.05 -16.58 5.46
N ILE A 621 0.32 -15.48 5.51
CA ILE A 621 -0.70 -15.17 6.53
C ILE A 621 -1.97 -14.63 5.87
N TYR A 622 -3.11 -14.69 6.58
CA TYR A 622 -4.19 -13.73 6.32
C TYR A 622 -3.71 -12.35 6.79
N GLU A 623 -3.68 -11.38 5.87
CA GLU A 623 -3.02 -10.10 6.13
C GLU A 623 -3.72 -9.24 7.18
N ALA A 624 -3.04 -8.17 7.60
CA ALA A 624 -3.64 -7.14 8.45
C ALA A 624 -4.82 -6.44 7.74
N ASP A 625 -5.85 -6.00 8.48
CA ASP A 625 -7.02 -5.33 7.89
C ASP A 625 -6.62 -4.13 7.00
N ALA A 626 -5.57 -3.39 7.38
CA ALA A 626 -4.99 -2.30 6.60
C ALA A 626 -4.63 -2.69 5.16
N PHE A 627 -4.14 -3.92 4.90
CA PHE A 627 -3.84 -4.40 3.55
C PHE A 627 -5.10 -4.40 2.68
N TYR A 628 -6.19 -4.98 3.18
CA TYR A 628 -7.44 -5.10 2.44
C TYR A 628 -8.16 -3.75 2.32
N GLU A 629 -8.11 -2.92 3.36
CA GLU A 629 -8.64 -1.54 3.32
C GLU A 629 -7.93 -0.69 2.25
N ILE A 630 -6.61 -0.84 2.09
CA ILE A 630 -5.85 -0.18 1.02
C ILE A 630 -6.20 -0.77 -0.35
N CYS A 631 -6.38 -2.09 -0.48
CA CYS A 631 -6.85 -2.72 -1.73
C CYS A 631 -8.26 -2.23 -2.12
N ASP A 632 -9.15 -2.03 -1.14
CA ASP A 632 -10.49 -1.48 -1.34
C ASP A 632 -10.43 -0.03 -1.85
N GLU A 633 -9.57 0.81 -1.26
CA GLU A 633 -9.38 2.20 -1.66
C GLU A 633 -8.71 2.33 -3.04
N LEU A 634 -7.70 1.51 -3.32
CA LEU A 634 -6.92 1.54 -4.55
C LEU A 634 -7.56 0.78 -5.72
N GLY A 635 -8.64 0.02 -5.49
CA GLY A 635 -9.32 -0.73 -6.54
C GLY A 635 -8.59 -2.02 -6.96
N ILE A 636 -7.77 -2.60 -6.08
CA ILE A 636 -7.00 -3.82 -6.35
C ILE A 636 -7.87 -5.03 -6.02
N LEU A 637 -8.09 -5.91 -6.99
CA LEU A 637 -8.79 -7.17 -6.77
C LEU A 637 -7.91 -8.12 -5.96
N VAL A 638 -8.47 -8.76 -4.93
CA VAL A 638 -7.75 -9.70 -4.07
C VAL A 638 -8.25 -11.12 -4.32
N TRP A 639 -7.30 -11.99 -4.67
CA TRP A 639 -7.43 -13.43 -4.59
C TRP A 639 -6.88 -13.87 -3.24
N GLN A 640 -7.70 -14.49 -2.39
CA GLN A 640 -7.33 -14.90 -1.04
C GLN A 640 -7.22 -16.42 -0.95
N ASP A 641 -6.02 -16.96 -0.83
CA ASP A 641 -5.86 -18.37 -0.43
C ASP A 641 -6.23 -18.53 1.07
N PHE A 642 -6.71 -19.71 1.48
CA PHE A 642 -6.59 -20.15 2.87
C PHE A 642 -5.14 -20.57 3.15
N MET A 643 -4.73 -20.59 4.43
CA MET A 643 -3.31 -20.74 4.79
C MET A 643 -2.80 -22.20 4.71
N PHE A 644 -2.80 -22.75 3.50
CA PHE A 644 -2.27 -24.06 3.11
C PHE A 644 -1.38 -23.91 1.87
N GLY A 645 -0.17 -24.48 1.90
CA GLY A 645 0.76 -24.39 0.78
C GLY A 645 1.76 -25.55 0.67
N CYS A 646 1.84 -26.09 -0.55
CA CYS A 646 2.76 -27.13 -1.02
C CYS A 646 2.93 -28.27 -0.02
N GLY A 647 1.83 -28.88 0.42
CA GLY A 647 1.83 -29.89 1.48
C GLY A 647 0.63 -30.85 1.47
N GLN A 648 0.89 -32.10 1.86
CA GLN A 648 -0.13 -33.10 2.14
C GLN A 648 -0.65 -32.91 3.56
N TYR A 649 -1.56 -31.96 3.79
CA TYR A 649 -2.05 -31.65 5.15
C TYR A 649 -2.86 -32.80 5.79
N PRO A 650 -2.83 -32.94 7.14
CA PRO A 650 -3.63 -33.91 7.86
C PRO A 650 -5.11 -33.49 7.92
N ALA A 651 -5.98 -34.43 8.29
CA ALA A 651 -7.41 -34.18 8.52
C ALA A 651 -7.98 -35.00 9.69
N TYR A 652 -7.19 -35.23 10.74
CA TYR A 652 -7.72 -35.77 11.99
C TYR A 652 -8.61 -34.72 12.69
N GLN A 653 -9.58 -35.16 13.50
CA GLN A 653 -10.69 -34.32 13.95
C GLN A 653 -10.24 -32.99 14.60
N SER A 654 -9.27 -33.02 15.53
CA SER A 654 -8.80 -31.80 16.19
C SER A 654 -8.06 -30.81 15.27
N PHE A 655 -7.54 -31.27 14.13
CA PHE A 655 -7.02 -30.37 13.08
C PHE A 655 -8.18 -29.77 12.28
N LEU A 656 -9.18 -30.58 11.90
CA LEU A 656 -10.39 -30.10 11.21
C LEU A 656 -11.15 -29.05 12.04
N ASP A 657 -11.32 -29.29 13.34
CA ASP A 657 -11.99 -28.36 14.26
C ASP A 657 -11.26 -27.00 14.29
N SER A 658 -9.93 -27.02 14.39
CA SER A 658 -9.09 -25.81 14.38
C SER A 658 -9.12 -25.08 13.03
N VAL A 659 -9.13 -25.82 11.92
CA VAL A 659 -9.25 -25.26 10.56
C VAL A 659 -10.64 -24.67 10.31
N GLN A 660 -11.70 -25.27 10.85
CA GLN A 660 -13.05 -24.70 10.77
C GLN A 660 -13.13 -23.38 11.55
N GLU A 661 -12.62 -23.32 12.77
CA GLU A 661 -12.61 -22.07 13.55
C GLU A 661 -11.80 -20.97 12.83
N GLU A 662 -10.60 -21.29 12.37
CA GLU A 662 -9.76 -20.39 11.56
C GLU A 662 -10.48 -19.84 10.34
N ALA A 663 -11.13 -20.73 9.58
CA ALA A 663 -11.84 -20.37 8.36
C ALA A 663 -13.09 -19.52 8.67
N GLU A 664 -13.89 -19.87 9.68
CA GLU A 664 -15.08 -19.12 10.04
C GLU A 664 -14.74 -17.71 10.56
N GLN A 665 -13.68 -17.57 11.36
CA GLN A 665 -13.23 -16.26 11.84
C GLN A 665 -12.68 -15.40 10.69
N ASN A 666 -11.80 -15.94 9.84
CA ASN A 666 -11.20 -15.15 8.76
C ASN A 666 -12.18 -14.84 7.63
N VAL A 667 -13.12 -15.72 7.26
CA VAL A 667 -14.17 -15.38 6.28
C VAL A 667 -15.09 -14.28 6.82
N LYS A 668 -15.49 -14.30 8.11
CA LYS A 668 -16.26 -13.21 8.72
C LYS A 668 -15.49 -11.88 8.72
N ARG A 669 -14.20 -11.90 9.06
CA ARG A 669 -13.33 -10.71 9.04
C ARG A 669 -13.18 -10.15 7.63
N LEU A 670 -13.01 -11.01 6.63
CA LEU A 670 -12.58 -10.62 5.29
C LEU A 670 -13.74 -10.31 4.32
N ARG A 671 -14.91 -10.94 4.46
CA ARG A 671 -16.08 -10.74 3.57
C ARG A 671 -16.57 -9.29 3.43
N LYS A 672 -16.19 -8.39 4.35
CA LYS A 672 -16.51 -6.96 4.30
C LYS A 672 -15.84 -6.21 3.14
N HIS A 673 -14.71 -6.72 2.64
CA HIS A 673 -13.84 -6.01 1.70
C HIS A 673 -14.30 -6.17 0.25
N PRO A 674 -14.62 -5.08 -0.49
CA PRO A 674 -14.91 -5.14 -1.91
C PRO A 674 -13.74 -5.60 -2.79
N SER A 675 -12.50 -5.47 -2.35
CA SER A 675 -11.34 -6.00 -3.07
C SER A 675 -11.41 -7.53 -3.24
N ILE A 676 -11.88 -8.28 -2.24
CA ILE A 676 -11.84 -9.74 -2.26
C ILE A 676 -12.89 -10.30 -3.24
N VAL A 677 -12.44 -11.07 -4.22
CA VAL A 677 -13.29 -11.60 -5.31
C VAL A 677 -13.26 -13.12 -5.45
N ILE A 678 -12.34 -13.79 -4.76
CA ILE A 678 -12.19 -15.25 -4.76
C ILE A 678 -11.51 -15.70 -3.46
N PHE A 679 -12.02 -16.78 -2.87
CA PHE A 679 -11.32 -17.58 -1.86
C PHE A 679 -10.81 -18.87 -2.51
N ALA A 680 -9.55 -19.26 -2.27
CA ALA A 680 -8.97 -20.49 -2.80
C ALA A 680 -8.48 -21.42 -1.68
N GLY A 681 -8.76 -22.73 -1.76
CA GLY A 681 -8.53 -23.66 -0.65
C GLY A 681 -7.07 -23.88 -0.23
N ASN A 682 -6.12 -23.79 -1.17
CA ASN A 682 -4.68 -23.98 -0.95
C ASN A 682 -3.84 -23.49 -2.14
N ASN A 683 -2.51 -23.43 -1.94
CA ASN A 683 -1.53 -23.39 -3.02
C ASN A 683 -0.92 -24.78 -3.27
N GLU A 684 -1.13 -25.33 -4.47
CA GLU A 684 -0.40 -26.49 -5.04
C GLU A 684 -0.49 -27.83 -4.29
N ASP A 685 -1.35 -27.98 -3.28
CA ASP A 685 -1.48 -29.26 -2.55
C ASP A 685 -2.03 -30.37 -3.45
N TYR A 686 -2.85 -30.02 -4.46
CA TYR A 686 -3.27 -30.93 -5.51
C TYR A 686 -2.10 -31.35 -6.43
N GLN A 687 -1.14 -30.46 -6.72
CA GLN A 687 0.06 -30.81 -7.49
C GLN A 687 1.03 -31.69 -6.70
N ILE A 688 1.12 -31.49 -5.39
CA ILE A 688 1.82 -32.41 -4.48
C ILE A 688 1.17 -33.80 -4.59
N ALA A 689 -0.16 -33.89 -4.47
CA ALA A 689 -0.89 -35.16 -4.57
C ALA A 689 -0.72 -35.85 -5.94
N GLU A 690 -0.76 -35.10 -7.04
CA GLU A 690 -0.47 -35.60 -8.40
C GLU A 690 0.97 -36.10 -8.53
N SER A 691 1.96 -35.34 -8.05
CA SER A 691 3.39 -35.71 -8.13
C SER A 691 3.73 -37.00 -7.38
N LEU A 692 2.98 -37.27 -6.31
CA LEU A 692 3.11 -38.46 -5.46
C LEU A 692 2.23 -39.64 -5.92
N ASN A 693 1.42 -39.46 -6.96
CA ASN A 693 0.43 -40.43 -7.45
C ASN A 693 -0.56 -40.89 -6.36
N LEU A 694 -1.07 -39.95 -5.56
CA LEU A 694 -2.11 -40.20 -4.56
C LEU A 694 -3.47 -40.54 -5.22
N GLU A 695 -4.41 -41.07 -4.45
CA GLU A 695 -5.76 -41.43 -4.90
C GLU A 695 -6.59 -40.16 -5.11
N LEU A 696 -6.56 -39.66 -6.34
CA LEU A 696 -7.16 -38.39 -6.73
C LEU A 696 -8.06 -38.55 -7.96
N ASP A 697 -9.30 -38.99 -7.73
CA ASP A 697 -10.37 -38.91 -8.73
C ASP A 697 -11.11 -37.56 -8.59
N TYR A 698 -10.82 -36.64 -9.50
CA TYR A 698 -11.48 -35.33 -9.57
C TYR A 698 -12.98 -35.39 -9.89
N ALA A 699 -13.50 -36.51 -10.40
CA ALA A 699 -14.93 -36.73 -10.65
C ALA A 699 -15.67 -37.32 -9.43
N ASP A 700 -14.93 -37.85 -8.45
CA ASP A 700 -15.52 -38.34 -7.20
C ASP A 700 -15.89 -37.18 -6.29
N GLU A 701 -17.18 -36.85 -6.25
CA GLU A 701 -17.77 -35.86 -5.35
C GLU A 701 -18.55 -36.49 -4.19
N LYS A 702 -18.33 -37.77 -3.84
CA LYS A 702 -19.19 -38.48 -2.85
C LYS A 702 -18.45 -39.29 -1.80
N SER A 703 -17.21 -39.72 -2.05
CA SER A 703 -16.48 -40.50 -1.05
C SER A 703 -16.16 -39.70 0.22
N ASP A 704 -15.94 -40.46 1.29
CA ASP A 704 -15.38 -39.97 2.54
C ASP A 704 -13.86 -39.81 2.40
N TYR A 705 -13.43 -38.62 1.98
CA TYR A 705 -12.01 -38.33 1.73
C TYR A 705 -11.11 -38.53 2.96
N LEU A 706 -11.66 -38.56 4.18
CA LEU A 706 -10.89 -38.83 5.40
C LEU A 706 -10.30 -40.25 5.44
N LYS A 707 -10.73 -41.12 4.53
CA LYS A 707 -10.27 -42.52 4.39
C LYS A 707 -9.38 -42.77 3.18
N THR A 708 -9.05 -41.74 2.39
CA THR A 708 -8.09 -41.86 1.27
C THR A 708 -6.67 -41.52 1.75
N ASN A 709 -5.68 -41.72 0.89
CA ASN A 709 -4.31 -41.28 1.14
C ASN A 709 -4.09 -39.75 0.93
N PHE A 710 -5.12 -38.99 0.52
CA PHE A 710 -5.08 -37.52 0.45
C PHE A 710 -6.25 -36.88 1.25
N PRO A 711 -6.22 -36.99 2.59
CA PRO A 711 -7.36 -36.61 3.42
C PRO A 711 -7.56 -35.08 3.52
N ALA A 712 -6.54 -34.27 3.19
CA ALA A 712 -6.65 -32.82 3.01
C ALA A 712 -7.77 -32.42 2.02
N ARG A 713 -8.11 -33.30 1.07
CA ARG A 713 -9.25 -33.11 0.15
C ARG A 713 -10.58 -32.85 0.88
N HIS A 714 -10.76 -33.36 2.10
CA HIS A 714 -11.91 -33.03 2.94
C HIS A 714 -11.95 -31.54 3.33
N ILE A 715 -10.79 -30.94 3.63
CA ILE A 715 -10.67 -29.51 3.92
C ILE A 715 -11.11 -28.71 2.69
N TYR A 716 -10.52 -29.03 1.53
CA TYR A 716 -10.67 -28.23 0.30
C TYR A 716 -12.01 -28.43 -0.43
N GLU A 717 -12.69 -29.57 -0.27
CA GLU A 717 -13.92 -29.91 -1.01
C GLU A 717 -15.16 -30.12 -0.15
N ARG A 718 -15.05 -29.98 1.18
CA ARG A 718 -16.18 -30.03 2.13
C ARG A 718 -16.17 -28.85 3.10
N LEU A 719 -15.14 -28.74 3.93
CA LEU A 719 -15.10 -27.82 5.06
C LEU A 719 -15.03 -26.36 4.61
N LEU A 720 -14.01 -25.98 3.85
CA LEU A 720 -13.84 -24.61 3.37
C LEU A 720 -14.99 -24.12 2.46
N PRO A 721 -15.50 -24.89 1.47
CA PRO A 721 -16.63 -24.44 0.66
C PRO A 721 -17.93 -24.29 1.46
N ASP A 722 -18.19 -25.12 2.48
CA ASP A 722 -19.33 -24.92 3.40
C ASP A 722 -19.18 -23.62 4.19
N VAL A 723 -18.02 -23.39 4.80
CA VAL A 723 -17.72 -22.17 5.57
C VAL A 723 -17.89 -20.92 4.72
N VAL A 724 -17.33 -20.90 3.50
CA VAL A 724 -17.49 -19.75 2.59
C VAL A 724 -18.95 -19.60 2.18
N GLY A 725 -19.63 -20.66 1.73
CA GLY A 725 -21.02 -20.60 1.27
C GLY A 725 -22.04 -20.22 2.34
N ARG A 726 -21.77 -20.47 3.63
CA ARG A 726 -22.60 -19.97 4.74
C ARG A 726 -22.35 -18.49 5.05
N LEU A 727 -21.09 -18.06 5.00
CA LEU A 727 -20.65 -16.79 5.59
C LEU A 727 -20.40 -15.67 4.56
N SER A 728 -20.31 -15.98 3.27
CA SER A 728 -20.00 -15.02 2.21
C SER A 728 -20.68 -15.40 0.88
N ASP A 729 -20.83 -14.43 -0.01
CA ASP A 729 -21.28 -14.64 -1.39
C ASP A 729 -20.09 -14.67 -2.39
N VAL A 730 -18.86 -14.59 -1.89
CA VAL A 730 -17.62 -14.64 -2.69
C VAL A 730 -17.40 -16.05 -3.26
N PHE A 731 -16.94 -16.13 -4.52
CA PHE A 731 -16.65 -17.40 -5.18
C PHE A 731 -15.55 -18.20 -4.45
N TYR A 732 -15.77 -19.51 -4.30
CA TYR A 732 -14.78 -20.43 -3.73
C TYR A 732 -14.19 -21.34 -4.81
N HIS A 733 -12.86 -21.47 -4.78
CA HIS A 733 -12.05 -22.29 -5.67
C HIS A 733 -11.30 -23.35 -4.86
N ARG A 734 -11.23 -24.60 -5.34
CA ARG A 734 -10.75 -25.73 -4.52
C ARG A 734 -9.25 -25.64 -4.17
N GLY A 735 -8.44 -25.05 -5.04
CA GLY A 735 -7.01 -24.78 -4.83
C GLY A 735 -6.44 -24.03 -6.02
N SER A 736 -5.18 -23.60 -5.96
CA SER A 736 -4.49 -22.92 -7.07
C SER A 736 -3.16 -23.62 -7.32
N PRO A 737 -2.95 -24.28 -8.48
CA PRO A 737 -3.85 -24.37 -9.62
C PRO A 737 -4.95 -25.44 -9.46
N TYR A 738 -6.12 -25.21 -10.06
CA TYR A 738 -7.20 -26.21 -10.14
C TYR A 738 -8.06 -26.04 -11.41
N SER A 739 -7.97 -27.03 -12.30
CA SER A 739 -8.64 -27.03 -13.61
C SER A 739 -10.15 -27.26 -13.55
N GLY A 740 -10.63 -28.04 -12.57
CA GLY A 740 -12.02 -28.52 -12.52
C GLY A 740 -12.37 -29.50 -13.64
N GLN A 741 -13.68 -29.75 -13.85
CA GLN A 741 -14.20 -30.61 -14.93
C GLN A 741 -13.59 -32.03 -15.00
N GLY A 742 -13.12 -32.58 -13.87
CA GLY A 742 -12.45 -33.89 -13.84
C GLY A 742 -11.02 -33.90 -14.43
N LYS A 743 -10.41 -32.73 -14.66
CA LYS A 743 -9.09 -32.56 -15.28
C LYS A 743 -7.97 -32.41 -14.24
N PRO A 744 -6.74 -32.87 -14.54
CA PRO A 744 -5.57 -32.62 -13.69
C PRO A 744 -5.19 -31.15 -13.66
N THR A 745 -4.44 -30.71 -12.64
CA THR A 745 -4.09 -29.29 -12.43
C THR A 745 -3.24 -28.66 -13.55
N THR A 746 -2.64 -29.49 -14.40
CA THR A 746 -1.78 -29.07 -15.51
C THR A 746 -2.50 -28.96 -16.85
N ASP A 747 -3.84 -29.12 -16.89
CA ASP A 747 -4.63 -28.95 -18.11
C ASP A 747 -4.61 -27.48 -18.56
N LYS A 748 -4.40 -27.24 -19.87
CA LYS A 748 -4.25 -25.89 -20.44
C LYS A 748 -5.58 -25.26 -20.87
N ALA A 749 -6.69 -26.00 -20.84
CA ALA A 749 -7.98 -25.60 -21.39
C ALA A 749 -9.04 -25.25 -20.34
N TYR A 750 -8.77 -25.46 -19.05
CA TYR A 750 -9.74 -25.26 -17.96
C TYR A 750 -9.05 -24.69 -16.71
N GLY A 751 -9.74 -23.79 -16.00
CA GLY A 751 -9.31 -23.27 -14.69
C GLY A 751 -8.09 -22.33 -14.73
N ASP A 752 -7.34 -22.30 -13.63
CA ASP A 752 -6.07 -21.60 -13.48
C ASP A 752 -4.89 -22.59 -13.47
N LEU A 753 -3.70 -22.10 -13.85
CA LEU A 753 -2.51 -22.94 -14.03
C LEU A 753 -1.24 -22.25 -13.51
N HIS A 754 -0.41 -23.01 -12.79
CA HIS A 754 0.94 -22.62 -12.42
C HIS A 754 1.94 -23.27 -13.39
N GLN A 755 2.78 -22.44 -14.02
CA GLN A 755 3.63 -22.87 -15.12
C GLN A 755 5.09 -22.84 -14.75
N TRP A 756 5.51 -23.93 -14.14
CA TRP A 756 6.86 -24.12 -13.67
C TRP A 756 7.81 -24.66 -14.76
N ASN A 757 7.36 -24.91 -16.02
CA ASN A 757 8.24 -25.48 -17.06
C ASN A 757 9.32 -24.55 -17.59
N VAL A 758 9.15 -23.23 -17.49
CA VAL A 758 10.31 -22.33 -17.48
C VAL A 758 10.80 -22.27 -16.04
N TRP A 759 12.13 -22.26 -15.87
CA TRP A 759 12.84 -22.30 -14.59
C TRP A 759 12.84 -23.64 -13.83
N HIS A 760 11.72 -24.17 -13.32
CA HIS A 760 11.75 -25.34 -12.41
C HIS A 760 11.71 -26.70 -13.15
N GLY A 761 10.67 -26.92 -13.96
CA GLY A 761 10.27 -28.18 -14.62
C GLY A 761 11.14 -28.56 -15.82
N THR A 762 10.59 -28.58 -17.04
CA THR A 762 11.37 -28.97 -18.24
C THR A 762 12.44 -27.97 -18.67
N GLN A 763 12.52 -26.81 -18.01
CA GLN A 763 13.48 -25.73 -18.26
C GLN A 763 13.45 -25.25 -19.73
N GLU A 764 12.23 -24.99 -20.23
CA GLU A 764 12.03 -24.48 -21.58
C GLU A 764 12.68 -23.10 -21.80
N PRO A 765 13.18 -22.81 -23.01
CA PRO A 765 13.57 -21.44 -23.40
C PRO A 765 12.36 -20.50 -23.36
N TRP A 766 12.53 -19.30 -22.78
CA TRP A 766 11.43 -18.31 -22.62
C TRP A 766 10.73 -17.91 -23.92
N HIS A 767 11.42 -18.03 -25.06
CA HIS A 767 10.87 -17.74 -26.39
C HIS A 767 9.60 -18.56 -26.73
N LYS A 768 9.28 -19.62 -25.97
CA LYS A 768 8.12 -20.51 -26.17
C LYS A 768 6.85 -20.13 -25.40
N TRP A 769 6.79 -18.96 -24.76
CA TRP A 769 5.61 -18.47 -24.00
C TRP A 769 4.30 -18.35 -24.78
N ASP A 770 4.30 -18.54 -26.10
CA ASP A 770 3.10 -18.69 -26.93
C ASP A 770 2.50 -20.12 -26.89
N THR A 771 3.36 -21.13 -26.66
CA THR A 771 2.98 -22.55 -26.53
C THR A 771 2.86 -23.02 -25.06
N LEU A 772 3.41 -22.22 -24.14
CA LEU A 772 3.35 -22.37 -22.70
C LEU A 772 2.41 -21.31 -22.11
N ALA A 773 1.47 -21.68 -21.25
CA ALA A 773 0.62 -20.72 -20.52
C ALA A 773 1.16 -20.53 -19.10
N GLY A 774 1.45 -19.30 -18.64
CA GLY A 774 2.07 -18.91 -17.34
C GLY A 774 3.63 -18.91 -17.35
N ARG A 775 4.44 -18.38 -16.42
CA ARG A 775 4.22 -17.23 -15.49
C ARG A 775 5.48 -16.49 -14.92
N PHE A 776 6.73 -17.01 -14.88
CA PHE A 776 7.86 -16.36 -14.15
C PHE A 776 9.33 -16.78 -14.58
N VAL A 777 10.39 -16.11 -14.03
CA VAL A 777 11.87 -16.42 -13.96
C VAL A 777 12.52 -15.61 -12.79
N GLU A 778 13.66 -16.04 -12.22
CA GLU A 778 14.32 -15.43 -11.04
C GLU A 778 15.39 -14.35 -11.38
N ALA A 779 15.68 -13.40 -10.47
CA ALA A 779 16.80 -12.45 -10.60
C ALA A 779 17.32 -11.86 -9.27
N TYR A 780 18.61 -11.47 -9.27
CA TYR A 780 19.24 -10.72 -8.18
C TYR A 780 18.55 -9.37 -7.92
N PRO A 781 18.51 -8.90 -6.66
CA PRO A 781 17.96 -7.59 -6.31
C PRO A 781 18.94 -6.46 -6.65
N ASN A 782 18.62 -5.22 -6.30
CA ASN A 782 19.52 -4.09 -6.54
C ASN A 782 20.88 -4.30 -5.85
N MET A 783 21.97 -3.82 -6.44
CA MET A 783 23.32 -4.01 -5.88
C MET A 783 23.44 -3.51 -4.42
N ARG A 784 22.73 -2.43 -4.04
CA ARG A 784 22.70 -1.94 -2.65
C ARG A 784 21.97 -2.86 -1.66
N THR A 785 21.08 -3.72 -2.17
CA THR A 785 20.41 -4.79 -1.40
C THR A 785 21.36 -5.99 -1.21
N VAL A 786 22.17 -6.31 -2.22
CA VAL A 786 23.26 -7.30 -2.10
C VAL A 786 24.34 -6.81 -1.12
N ASP A 787 24.77 -5.55 -1.25
CA ASP A 787 25.79 -4.96 -0.36
C ASP A 787 25.32 -4.86 1.11
N TYR A 788 24.01 -4.83 1.38
CA TYR A 788 23.44 -4.93 2.73
C TYR A 788 23.78 -6.27 3.39
N TRP A 789 23.41 -7.39 2.76
CA TRP A 789 23.64 -8.71 3.37
C TRP A 789 25.11 -9.12 3.38
N LEU A 790 25.93 -8.54 2.50
CA LEU A 790 27.38 -8.75 2.50
C LEU A 790 28.09 -8.06 3.68
N ASP A 791 27.50 -7.03 4.29
CA ASP A 791 28.07 -6.30 5.43
C ASP A 791 29.56 -5.93 5.22
N GLY A 792 29.84 -5.30 4.07
CA GLY A 792 31.19 -4.86 3.69
C GLY A 792 32.20 -5.98 3.36
N LYS A 793 31.80 -7.26 3.30
CA LYS A 793 32.69 -8.40 2.97
C LYS A 793 33.02 -8.44 1.49
N VAL A 794 33.93 -7.57 1.06
CA VAL A 794 34.43 -7.48 -0.34
C VAL A 794 34.90 -8.83 -0.90
N SER A 795 35.48 -9.69 -0.05
CA SER A 795 35.92 -11.04 -0.46
C SER A 795 34.78 -12.01 -0.81
N GLU A 796 33.53 -11.70 -0.47
CA GLU A 796 32.33 -12.49 -0.79
C GLU A 796 31.49 -11.81 -1.90
N ARG A 797 31.98 -10.72 -2.51
CA ARG A 797 31.22 -9.91 -3.47
C ARG A 797 31.31 -10.46 -4.91
N TYR A 798 30.89 -11.71 -5.07
CA TYR A 798 30.77 -12.41 -6.35
C TYR A 798 29.65 -13.47 -6.28
N PRO A 799 28.97 -13.83 -7.38
CA PRO A 799 27.70 -14.59 -7.33
C PRO A 799 27.78 -15.99 -6.68
N GLN A 800 28.95 -16.63 -6.76
CA GLN A 800 29.21 -17.98 -6.21
C GLN A 800 29.76 -17.95 -4.77
N SER A 801 29.70 -16.81 -4.08
CA SER A 801 30.19 -16.70 -2.71
C SER A 801 29.25 -17.43 -1.74
N ARG A 802 29.78 -17.85 -0.57
CA ARG A 802 28.97 -18.56 0.43
C ARG A 802 27.82 -17.68 0.91
N THR A 803 28.07 -16.38 1.04
CA THR A 803 27.08 -15.40 1.47
C THR A 803 25.99 -15.17 0.43
N ASN A 804 26.32 -15.10 -0.87
CA ASN A 804 25.30 -14.97 -1.92
C ASN A 804 24.51 -16.25 -2.11
N THR A 805 25.15 -17.43 -2.00
CA THR A 805 24.46 -18.73 -1.95
C THR A 805 23.48 -18.85 -0.78
N GLN A 806 23.78 -18.28 0.40
CA GLN A 806 22.84 -18.28 1.53
C GLN A 806 21.55 -17.49 1.24
N HIS A 807 21.69 -16.39 0.50
CA HIS A 807 20.60 -15.49 0.09
C HIS A 807 20.04 -15.84 -1.29
N ASN A 808 20.16 -17.11 -1.70
CA ASN A 808 19.30 -17.71 -2.70
C ASN A 808 18.78 -19.04 -2.14
N LYS A 809 17.46 -19.20 -2.12
CA LYS A 809 16.79 -20.35 -1.49
C LYS A 809 16.18 -21.31 -2.50
N ALA A 810 16.19 -20.98 -3.79
CA ALA A 810 15.56 -21.80 -4.82
C ALA A 810 16.39 -23.06 -5.08
N ASP A 811 15.78 -24.24 -5.00
CA ASP A 811 16.49 -25.51 -5.25
C ASP A 811 17.26 -25.48 -6.58
N GLY A 812 18.57 -25.74 -6.57
CA GLY A 812 19.40 -25.79 -7.79
C GLY A 812 19.55 -24.47 -8.56
N PHE A 813 19.35 -23.32 -7.90
CA PHE A 813 19.46 -21.98 -8.50
C PHE A 813 20.77 -21.74 -9.26
N GLU A 814 21.89 -22.32 -8.81
CA GLU A 814 23.22 -22.10 -9.40
C GLU A 814 23.26 -22.56 -10.87
N ARG A 815 22.52 -23.63 -11.18
CA ARG A 815 22.41 -24.17 -12.54
C ARG A 815 21.36 -23.43 -13.35
N ARG A 816 20.24 -23.03 -12.72
CA ARG A 816 19.10 -22.40 -13.41
C ARG A 816 19.41 -20.97 -13.85
N LEU A 817 19.97 -20.12 -12.98
CA LEU A 817 20.41 -18.76 -13.38
C LEU A 817 21.37 -18.84 -14.57
N GLU A 818 22.41 -19.65 -14.44
CA GLU A 818 23.49 -19.73 -15.43
C GLU A 818 23.02 -20.34 -16.77
N LEU A 819 22.08 -21.30 -16.75
CA LEU A 819 21.44 -21.83 -17.96
C LEU A 819 20.80 -20.71 -18.79
N TYR A 820 19.90 -19.93 -18.18
CA TYR A 820 19.19 -18.86 -18.88
C TYR A 820 20.12 -17.71 -19.30
N LEU A 821 21.19 -17.43 -18.54
CA LEU A 821 22.22 -16.47 -18.91
C LEU A 821 23.01 -16.93 -20.14
N VAL A 822 23.63 -18.12 -20.09
CA VAL A 822 24.48 -18.66 -21.17
C VAL A 822 23.67 -18.99 -22.44
N GLU A 823 22.39 -19.32 -22.31
CA GLU A 823 21.51 -19.47 -23.47
C GLU A 823 21.33 -18.16 -24.24
N ASN A 824 21.39 -16.99 -23.59
CA ASN A 824 20.86 -15.75 -24.14
C ASN A 824 21.84 -14.58 -24.24
N PHE A 825 22.80 -14.46 -23.31
CA PHE A 825 23.70 -13.31 -23.20
C PHE A 825 25.18 -13.72 -23.33
N LYS A 826 26.02 -12.69 -23.51
CA LYS A 826 27.43 -12.73 -23.07
C LYS A 826 27.43 -11.98 -21.73
N HIS A 827 28.01 -12.55 -20.68
CA HIS A 827 28.00 -11.96 -19.33
C HIS A 827 29.32 -12.20 -18.60
N SER A 828 29.52 -11.41 -17.55
CA SER A 828 30.64 -11.51 -16.62
C SER A 828 30.16 -11.91 -15.22
N PHE A 829 31.06 -12.46 -14.40
CA PHE A 829 30.82 -12.88 -13.02
C PHE A 829 31.18 -11.80 -11.98
N ASP A 830 31.54 -10.58 -12.39
CA ASP A 830 31.52 -9.44 -11.44
C ASP A 830 30.09 -9.16 -10.99
N MET A 831 29.93 -8.74 -9.74
CA MET A 831 28.63 -8.71 -9.07
C MET A 831 27.66 -7.73 -9.76
N GLU A 832 28.13 -6.55 -10.13
CA GLU A 832 27.36 -5.51 -10.81
C GLU A 832 26.83 -5.98 -12.17
N SER A 833 27.68 -6.62 -12.99
CA SER A 833 27.26 -7.15 -14.28
C SER A 833 26.34 -8.35 -14.12
N TYR A 834 26.60 -9.24 -13.16
CA TYR A 834 25.73 -10.40 -12.91
C TYR A 834 24.33 -9.97 -12.43
N CYS A 835 24.24 -8.97 -11.55
CA CYS A 835 22.98 -8.32 -11.16
C CYS A 835 22.26 -7.73 -12.38
N TYR A 836 22.96 -6.97 -13.22
CA TYR A 836 22.38 -6.38 -14.43
C TYR A 836 21.85 -7.46 -15.41
N TYR A 837 22.67 -8.46 -15.76
CA TYR A 837 22.26 -9.50 -16.71
C TYR A 837 21.13 -10.37 -16.17
N THR A 838 21.13 -10.76 -14.89
CA THR A 838 20.01 -11.53 -14.31
C THR A 838 18.72 -10.71 -14.24
N GLN A 839 18.78 -9.42 -13.93
CA GLN A 839 17.59 -8.57 -13.94
C GLN A 839 17.04 -8.32 -15.35
N VAL A 840 17.90 -8.11 -16.36
CA VAL A 840 17.45 -7.98 -17.76
C VAL A 840 16.90 -9.31 -18.27
N MET A 841 17.54 -10.43 -17.94
CA MET A 841 17.05 -11.80 -18.22
C MET A 841 15.62 -12.01 -17.70
N GLN A 842 15.36 -11.69 -16.44
CA GLN A 842 14.02 -11.75 -15.85
C GLN A 842 13.07 -10.75 -16.55
N ALA A 843 13.52 -9.53 -16.82
CA ALA A 843 12.69 -8.49 -17.44
C ALA A 843 12.22 -8.85 -18.86
N GLU A 844 13.11 -9.36 -19.72
CA GLU A 844 12.78 -9.83 -21.07
C GLU A 844 11.88 -11.08 -21.03
N THR A 845 12.15 -11.99 -20.11
CA THR A 845 11.35 -13.21 -19.92
C THR A 845 9.92 -12.88 -19.53
N LEU A 846 9.73 -12.04 -18.50
CA LEU A 846 8.42 -11.64 -18.00
C LEU A 846 7.66 -10.74 -18.99
N ALA A 847 8.36 -9.82 -19.66
CA ALA A 847 7.75 -8.99 -20.71
C ALA A 847 7.17 -9.85 -21.83
N SER A 848 7.94 -10.84 -22.29
CA SER A 848 7.52 -11.74 -23.38
C SER A 848 6.31 -12.59 -22.98
N ALA A 849 6.29 -13.09 -21.73
CA ALA A 849 5.16 -13.79 -21.14
C ALA A 849 3.87 -12.95 -21.15
N TYR A 850 3.91 -11.77 -20.53
CA TYR A 850 2.74 -10.87 -20.44
C TYR A 850 2.24 -10.44 -21.82
N ARG A 851 3.15 -10.05 -22.72
CA ARG A 851 2.82 -9.59 -24.08
C ARG A 851 2.10 -10.68 -24.89
N LEU A 852 2.57 -11.93 -24.81
CA LEU A 852 2.02 -13.06 -25.56
C LEU A 852 0.68 -13.54 -24.97
N TRP A 853 0.51 -13.61 -23.65
CA TRP A 853 -0.80 -13.94 -23.08
C TRP A 853 -1.82 -12.82 -23.18
N ARG A 854 -1.38 -11.55 -23.16
CA ARG A 854 -2.28 -10.41 -23.41
C ARG A 854 -2.75 -10.38 -24.87
N ARG A 855 -1.96 -10.91 -25.83
CA ARG A 855 -2.43 -11.18 -27.22
C ARG A 855 -3.65 -12.11 -27.23
N ASN A 856 -3.69 -13.11 -26.34
CA ASN A 856 -4.80 -14.07 -26.21
C ASN A 856 -6.08 -13.49 -25.57
N TRP A 857 -6.11 -12.21 -25.21
CA TRP A 857 -7.32 -11.49 -24.80
C TRP A 857 -8.06 -10.95 -26.04
N ALA A 858 -8.47 -11.82 -26.97
CA ALA A 858 -8.94 -11.43 -28.31
C ALA A 858 -10.47 -11.15 -28.40
N GLY A 859 -11.07 -10.65 -27.32
CA GLY A 859 -12.50 -10.30 -27.25
C GLY A 859 -13.45 -11.46 -26.92
N LYS A 860 -14.75 -11.18 -26.81
CA LYS A 860 -15.75 -12.13 -26.26
C LYS A 860 -15.77 -13.46 -27.01
N GLY A 861 -15.58 -14.57 -26.29
CA GLY A 861 -15.49 -15.92 -26.83
C GLY A 861 -14.10 -16.34 -27.33
N ARG A 862 -13.15 -15.40 -27.38
CA ARG A 862 -11.74 -15.60 -27.77
C ARG A 862 -10.77 -15.15 -26.67
N GLN A 863 -11.20 -15.35 -25.43
CA GLN A 863 -10.47 -14.99 -24.22
C GLN A 863 -9.63 -16.17 -23.74
N TYR A 864 -8.73 -16.66 -24.60
CA TYR A 864 -7.93 -17.87 -24.34
C TYR A 864 -6.91 -17.67 -23.20
N THR A 865 -6.61 -16.43 -22.84
CA THR A 865 -5.94 -16.11 -21.57
C THR A 865 -6.51 -14.81 -21.01
N ALA A 866 -6.97 -14.85 -19.75
CA ALA A 866 -7.70 -13.77 -19.10
C ALA A 866 -6.97 -13.10 -17.92
N GLY A 867 -5.78 -13.59 -17.56
CA GLY A 867 -5.00 -12.98 -16.49
C GLY A 867 -3.60 -13.56 -16.33
N ALA A 868 -2.69 -12.70 -15.90
CA ALA A 868 -1.30 -13.00 -15.63
C ALA A 868 -0.97 -12.39 -14.26
N LEU A 869 -0.74 -13.27 -13.27
CA LEU A 869 -0.27 -12.90 -11.93
C LEU A 869 1.15 -13.46 -11.77
N VAL A 870 2.17 -12.62 -11.76
CA VAL A 870 3.57 -13.06 -11.67
C VAL A 870 3.88 -13.59 -10.26
N TRP A 871 4.69 -14.64 -10.17
CA TRP A 871 5.39 -15.00 -8.94
C TRP A 871 6.72 -14.23 -8.95
N GLN A 872 6.94 -13.20 -8.13
CA GLN A 872 6.07 -12.59 -7.11
C GLN A 872 6.26 -11.05 -7.06
N ILE A 873 5.48 -10.30 -6.27
CA ILE A 873 5.69 -8.84 -6.14
C ILE A 873 6.86 -8.47 -5.24
N ASN A 874 6.96 -9.11 -4.06
CA ASN A 874 7.73 -8.65 -2.92
C ASN A 874 8.61 -9.75 -2.28
N ASP A 875 9.46 -9.36 -1.34
CA ASP A 875 10.31 -10.24 -0.53
C ASP A 875 10.05 -10.06 0.97
N CYS A 876 10.24 -11.12 1.77
CA CYS A 876 10.14 -11.08 3.25
C CYS A 876 11.47 -10.76 3.96
N TRP A 877 12.57 -10.71 3.21
CA TRP A 877 13.94 -10.44 3.68
C TRP A 877 14.84 -10.10 2.47
N PRO A 878 16.04 -9.52 2.65
CA PRO A 878 16.99 -9.26 1.56
C PRO A 878 17.45 -10.57 0.89
N VAL A 879 17.05 -10.82 -0.36
CA VAL A 879 17.28 -12.11 -1.03
C VAL A 879 17.35 -12.00 -2.56
N THR A 880 17.92 -13.01 -3.21
CA THR A 880 17.75 -13.31 -4.64
C THR A 880 16.52 -14.18 -4.83
N SER A 881 15.54 -13.70 -5.60
CA SER A 881 14.21 -14.31 -5.73
C SER A 881 13.50 -13.89 -7.03
N TRP A 882 12.31 -14.46 -7.24
CA TRP A 882 11.41 -14.09 -8.33
C TRP A 882 10.68 -12.75 -8.12
N ALA A 883 10.89 -12.06 -6.99
CA ALA A 883 10.24 -10.78 -6.74
C ALA A 883 10.60 -9.76 -7.83
N ILE A 884 9.63 -8.99 -8.31
CA ILE A 884 9.85 -7.90 -9.29
C ILE A 884 10.21 -6.57 -8.59
N VAL A 885 10.11 -6.50 -7.27
CA VAL A 885 10.56 -5.40 -6.41
C VAL A 885 11.25 -6.03 -5.19
N ASP A 886 12.44 -5.57 -4.81
CA ASP A 886 13.16 -6.16 -3.66
C ASP A 886 12.61 -5.70 -2.29
N TYR A 887 13.05 -6.39 -1.22
CA TYR A 887 12.67 -6.15 0.18
C TYR A 887 12.72 -4.67 0.64
N PHE A 888 13.56 -3.84 0.03
CA PHE A 888 13.71 -2.41 0.34
C PHE A 888 12.83 -1.51 -0.56
N LEU A 889 11.76 -2.06 -1.16
CA LEU A 889 10.84 -1.35 -2.07
C LEU A 889 11.53 -0.82 -3.35
N ARG A 890 12.61 -1.48 -3.81
CA ARG A 890 13.33 -1.08 -5.04
C ARG A 890 12.82 -1.89 -6.23
N PRO A 891 12.13 -1.28 -7.21
CA PRO A 891 11.62 -2.03 -8.36
C PRO A 891 12.76 -2.50 -9.26
N LYS A 892 12.77 -3.80 -9.60
CA LYS A 892 13.70 -4.38 -10.56
C LYS A 892 13.25 -4.01 -12.00
N PRO A 893 14.14 -4.05 -13.01
CA PRO A 893 13.80 -3.97 -14.44
C PRO A 893 12.50 -4.67 -14.89
N SER A 894 12.21 -5.83 -14.33
CA SER A 894 11.01 -6.63 -14.59
C SER A 894 9.69 -5.97 -14.18
N TYR A 895 9.68 -5.17 -13.12
CA TYR A 895 8.52 -4.38 -12.73
C TYR A 895 8.12 -3.40 -13.85
N PHE A 896 9.11 -2.68 -14.41
CA PHE A 896 8.87 -1.68 -15.44
C PHE A 896 8.49 -2.29 -16.80
N THR A 897 9.01 -3.48 -17.14
CA THR A 897 8.55 -4.18 -18.33
C THR A 897 7.11 -4.70 -18.18
N ILE A 898 6.74 -5.30 -17.04
CA ILE A 898 5.34 -5.69 -16.77
C ILE A 898 4.43 -4.45 -16.79
N ALA A 899 4.84 -3.35 -16.17
CA ALA A 899 4.09 -2.10 -16.17
C ALA A 899 3.85 -1.57 -17.59
N ARG A 900 4.82 -1.71 -18.50
CA ARG A 900 4.67 -1.41 -19.93
C ARG A 900 3.68 -2.37 -20.61
N GLU A 901 3.80 -3.67 -20.38
CA GLU A 901 2.92 -4.69 -20.98
C GLU A 901 1.47 -4.68 -20.45
N LEU A 902 1.19 -3.97 -19.35
CA LEU A 902 -0.14 -3.75 -18.79
C LEU A 902 -0.75 -2.37 -19.07
N ARG A 903 -0.04 -1.45 -19.75
CA ARG A 903 -0.58 -0.11 -20.11
C ARG A 903 -1.92 -0.21 -20.88
N PRO A 904 -2.81 0.81 -20.80
CA PRO A 904 -4.11 0.78 -21.50
C PRO A 904 -4.02 0.51 -23.00
N PHE A 905 -2.96 0.98 -23.65
CA PHE A 905 -2.61 0.66 -25.03
C PHE A 905 -1.20 0.07 -25.10
N THR A 906 -1.03 -1.03 -25.83
CA THR A 906 0.28 -1.64 -26.11
C THR A 906 0.37 -2.11 -27.55
N VAL A 907 1.60 -2.31 -28.04
CA VAL A 907 1.90 -2.93 -29.34
C VAL A 907 2.89 -4.06 -29.11
N GLY A 908 2.62 -5.22 -29.71
CA GLY A 908 3.49 -6.38 -29.64
C GLY A 908 3.99 -6.78 -31.02
N ILE A 909 5.20 -7.35 -31.07
CA ILE A 909 5.79 -7.92 -32.28
C ILE A 909 6.28 -9.34 -31.95
N LYS A 910 5.97 -10.31 -32.81
CA LYS A 910 6.54 -11.66 -32.78
C LYS A 910 7.31 -11.90 -34.07
N ARG A 911 8.56 -12.36 -33.96
CA ARG A 911 9.36 -12.83 -35.09
C ARG A 911 9.17 -14.34 -35.25
N MET A 912 9.07 -14.81 -36.49
CA MET A 912 8.97 -16.24 -36.79
C MET A 912 9.88 -16.61 -37.96
N GLU A 913 10.37 -17.84 -38.00
CA GLU A 913 11.07 -18.39 -39.16
C GLU A 913 10.23 -19.51 -39.79
N VAL A 914 9.83 -19.32 -41.05
CA VAL A 914 9.11 -20.33 -41.82
C VAL A 914 10.13 -21.08 -42.67
N LYS A 915 10.45 -22.31 -42.25
CA LYS A 915 11.22 -23.27 -43.06
C LYS A 915 10.26 -24.02 -43.98
N LYS A 916 10.50 -23.98 -45.30
CA LYS A 916 9.81 -24.80 -46.29
C LYS A 916 10.80 -25.73 -46.98
N SER A 917 10.63 -27.04 -46.81
CA SER A 917 11.33 -28.05 -47.63
C SER A 917 10.89 -27.92 -49.09
N LEU A 918 11.83 -28.07 -50.02
CA LEU A 918 11.56 -28.08 -51.46
C LEU A 918 11.25 -29.50 -51.97
N ASP A 919 11.64 -30.51 -51.21
CA ASP A 919 11.40 -31.94 -51.43
C ASP A 919 11.27 -32.60 -50.05
N ASP A 920 10.19 -33.36 -49.83
CA ASP A 920 9.91 -34.04 -48.55
C ASP A 920 10.91 -35.17 -48.25
N LEU A 921 11.67 -35.63 -49.25
CA LEU A 921 12.73 -36.63 -49.12
C LEU A 921 14.12 -36.01 -48.88
N SER A 922 14.25 -34.68 -48.89
CA SER A 922 15.55 -33.98 -48.83
C SER A 922 15.69 -33.07 -47.61
N ALA A 923 16.53 -33.48 -46.66
CA ALA A 923 16.92 -32.63 -45.53
C ALA A 923 17.78 -31.40 -45.93
N ALA A 924 18.32 -31.40 -47.16
CA ALA A 924 19.29 -30.41 -47.65
C ALA A 924 18.69 -29.29 -48.50
N GLN A 925 17.47 -29.46 -49.02
CA GLN A 925 16.83 -28.50 -49.92
C GLN A 925 15.64 -27.84 -49.25
N PHE A 926 15.84 -26.61 -48.77
CA PHE A 926 14.81 -25.82 -48.10
C PHE A 926 15.02 -24.33 -48.33
N THR A 927 13.98 -23.55 -48.04
CA THR A 927 14.05 -22.09 -47.86
C THR A 927 13.66 -21.75 -46.42
N ILE A 928 14.22 -20.68 -45.87
CA ILE A 928 13.84 -20.08 -44.59
C ILE A 928 13.56 -18.60 -44.84
N ARG A 929 12.32 -18.17 -44.56
CA ARG A 929 11.91 -16.77 -44.54
C ARG A 929 11.65 -16.34 -43.10
N SER A 930 12.12 -15.16 -42.73
CA SER A 930 11.77 -14.55 -41.43
C SER A 930 10.56 -13.63 -41.62
N LEU A 931 9.51 -13.87 -40.84
CA LEU A 931 8.27 -13.10 -40.83
C LEU A 931 8.17 -12.30 -39.52
N ILE A 932 7.36 -11.25 -39.54
CA ILE A 932 6.89 -10.55 -38.35
C ILE A 932 5.35 -10.55 -38.28
N GLU A 933 4.84 -10.71 -37.07
CA GLU A 933 3.44 -10.48 -36.70
C GLU A 933 3.39 -9.30 -35.74
N ILE A 934 2.43 -8.40 -35.93
CA ILE A 934 2.25 -7.21 -35.09
C ILE A 934 0.79 -7.13 -34.66
N TRP A 935 0.55 -6.97 -33.36
CA TRP A 935 -0.77 -6.76 -32.77
C TRP A 935 -0.76 -5.51 -31.88
N GLY A 936 -1.94 -4.97 -31.61
CA GLY A 936 -2.14 -3.93 -30.60
C GLY A 936 -3.21 -4.34 -29.61
N THR A 937 -3.03 -4.00 -28.34
CA THR A 937 -4.03 -4.20 -27.29
C THR A 937 -4.62 -2.88 -26.86
N ASN A 938 -5.93 -2.88 -26.59
CA ASN A 938 -6.65 -1.77 -25.99
C ASN A 938 -7.50 -2.32 -24.83
N SER A 939 -7.15 -1.96 -23.59
CA SER A 939 -7.93 -2.35 -22.40
C SER A 939 -9.07 -1.38 -22.06
N THR A 940 -9.19 -0.25 -22.76
CA THR A 940 -10.29 0.70 -22.56
C THR A 940 -11.60 0.17 -23.15
N LEU A 941 -12.74 0.66 -22.66
CA LEU A 941 -14.07 0.22 -23.09
C LEU A 941 -14.55 0.86 -24.41
N ALA A 942 -13.72 1.68 -25.06
CA ALA A 942 -14.02 2.35 -26.32
C ALA A 942 -13.04 1.93 -27.41
N GLU A 943 -13.46 1.99 -28.68
CA GLU A 943 -12.55 1.84 -29.82
C GLU A 943 -11.52 2.98 -29.86
N LYS A 944 -10.26 2.66 -30.20
CA LYS A 944 -9.21 3.66 -30.42
C LYS A 944 -8.68 3.56 -31.85
N LYS A 945 -8.85 4.63 -32.63
CA LYS A 945 -8.12 4.84 -33.87
C LYS A 945 -6.68 5.23 -33.55
N ALA A 946 -5.75 4.65 -34.30
CA ALA A 946 -4.32 4.93 -34.16
C ALA A 946 -3.60 4.75 -35.51
N VAL A 947 -2.37 5.24 -35.61
CA VAL A 947 -1.44 4.92 -36.69
C VAL A 947 -0.38 3.98 -36.13
N LEU A 948 -0.28 2.78 -36.70
CA LEU A 948 0.87 1.91 -36.52
C LEU A 948 2.01 2.43 -37.38
N GLU A 949 3.11 2.85 -36.77
CA GLU A 949 4.36 3.20 -37.43
C GLU A 949 5.41 2.14 -37.07
N VAL A 950 6.08 1.59 -38.08
CA VAL A 950 7.10 0.55 -37.90
C VAL A 950 8.39 0.99 -38.60
N THR A 951 9.51 0.85 -37.90
CA THR A 951 10.85 1.18 -38.40
C THR A 951 11.80 0.01 -38.15
N CYS A 952 12.48 -0.46 -39.19
CA CYS A 952 13.48 -1.52 -39.13
C CYS A 952 14.88 -0.91 -39.21
N PHE A 953 15.83 -1.43 -38.43
CA PHE A 953 17.23 -0.98 -38.36
C PHE A 953 18.15 -2.20 -38.48
N ASP A 954 19.14 -2.17 -39.37
CA ASP A 954 20.14 -3.25 -39.52
C ASP A 954 21.43 -2.87 -38.77
N LEU A 955 21.75 -3.57 -37.68
CA LEU A 955 22.85 -3.20 -36.77
C LEU A 955 24.23 -3.32 -37.42
N ASP A 956 24.41 -4.22 -38.40
CA ASP A 956 25.69 -4.39 -39.13
C ASP A 956 25.88 -3.32 -40.22
N SER A 957 24.83 -2.56 -40.55
CA SER A 957 24.86 -1.57 -41.63
C SER A 957 25.25 -0.18 -41.14
N ASP A 958 25.81 0.64 -42.02
CA ASP A 958 25.96 2.07 -41.75
C ASP A 958 24.67 2.83 -42.08
N GLY A 959 23.68 2.72 -41.18
CA GLY A 959 22.45 3.51 -41.21
C GLY A 959 21.34 3.03 -42.15
N TRP A 960 21.30 1.75 -42.56
CA TRP A 960 20.12 1.23 -43.26
C TRP A 960 18.89 1.26 -42.36
N ARG A 961 17.81 1.84 -42.88
CA ARG A 961 16.49 1.86 -42.26
C ARG A 961 15.39 1.67 -43.29
N ASP A 962 14.33 0.98 -42.90
CA ASP A 962 13.07 0.88 -43.63
C ASP A 962 11.94 1.35 -42.70
N GLN A 963 10.99 2.14 -43.21
CA GLN A 963 9.91 2.71 -42.40
C GLN A 963 8.59 2.73 -43.16
N TRP A 964 7.52 2.32 -42.50
CA TRP A 964 6.16 2.39 -43.03
C TRP A 964 5.12 2.75 -41.97
N LYS A 965 3.95 3.20 -42.42
CA LYS A 965 2.80 3.58 -41.59
C LYS A 965 1.53 2.91 -42.08
N LYS A 966 0.63 2.57 -41.16
CA LYS A 966 -0.69 1.99 -41.44
C LYS A 966 -1.71 2.52 -40.44
N GLU A 967 -2.85 3.02 -40.92
CA GLU A 967 -4.00 3.32 -40.05
C GLU A 967 -4.60 2.03 -39.50
N VAL A 968 -4.90 2.03 -38.20
CA VAL A 968 -5.41 0.87 -37.46
C VAL A 968 -6.54 1.26 -36.51
N LEU A 969 -7.41 0.30 -36.22
CA LEU A 969 -8.52 0.43 -35.27
C LEU A 969 -8.35 -0.64 -34.19
N LEU A 970 -8.10 -0.22 -32.95
CA LEU A 970 -8.02 -1.11 -31.80
C LEU A 970 -9.42 -1.30 -31.22
N GLN A 971 -9.88 -2.55 -31.19
CA GLN A 971 -11.17 -2.93 -30.63
C GLN A 971 -11.21 -2.69 -29.10
N PRO A 972 -12.38 -2.43 -28.49
CA PRO A 972 -12.48 -2.18 -27.05
C PRO A 972 -12.14 -3.45 -26.26
N ASN A 973 -11.48 -3.27 -25.12
CA ASN A 973 -11.12 -4.30 -24.14
C ASN A 973 -10.64 -5.62 -24.77
N SER A 974 -9.73 -5.54 -25.74
CA SER A 974 -9.23 -6.69 -26.51
C SER A 974 -7.92 -6.41 -27.25
N SER A 975 -7.28 -7.50 -27.69
CA SER A 975 -6.14 -7.51 -28.61
C SER A 975 -6.59 -7.65 -30.06
N THR A 976 -5.96 -6.91 -30.97
CA THR A 976 -6.28 -6.83 -32.40
C THR A 976 -5.02 -7.09 -33.24
N GLU A 977 -5.07 -8.05 -34.16
CA GLU A 977 -4.01 -8.31 -35.14
C GLU A 977 -3.91 -7.18 -36.17
N LEU A 978 -2.73 -6.61 -36.36
CA LEU A 978 -2.51 -5.41 -37.17
C LEU A 978 -1.74 -5.68 -38.47
N PHE A 979 -0.75 -6.57 -38.45
CA PHE A 979 0.09 -6.89 -39.60
C PHE A 979 0.71 -8.29 -39.49
N GLN A 980 0.85 -8.96 -40.63
CA GLN A 980 1.68 -10.16 -40.80
C GLN A 980 2.37 -10.07 -42.17
N GLY A 981 3.68 -10.31 -42.23
CA GLY A 981 4.44 -10.23 -43.48
C GLY A 981 5.92 -10.53 -43.30
N ASP A 982 6.70 -10.46 -44.39
CA ASP A 982 8.15 -10.61 -44.33
C ASP A 982 8.81 -9.51 -43.49
N LEU A 983 9.91 -9.86 -42.82
CA LEU A 983 10.80 -8.90 -42.16
C LEU A 983 11.54 -8.07 -43.22
N PRO A 984 11.35 -6.73 -43.29
CA PRO A 984 12.05 -5.90 -44.27
C PRO A 984 13.58 -6.01 -44.14
N GLY A 985 14.27 -6.04 -45.28
CA GLY A 985 15.73 -6.15 -45.35
C GLY A 985 16.31 -7.55 -45.12
N GLN A 986 15.51 -8.52 -44.66
CA GLN A 986 15.96 -9.87 -44.39
C GLN A 986 15.98 -10.75 -45.66
N PRO A 987 17.13 -11.36 -46.02
CA PRO A 987 17.19 -12.25 -47.18
C PRO A 987 16.56 -13.62 -46.88
N GLU A 988 15.92 -14.22 -47.90
CA GLU A 988 15.57 -15.65 -47.85
C GLU A 988 16.83 -16.51 -47.80
N ARG A 989 16.87 -17.46 -46.86
CA ARG A 989 18.03 -18.33 -46.65
C ARG A 989 17.77 -19.72 -47.21
N THR A 990 18.73 -20.29 -47.93
CA THR A 990 18.69 -21.66 -48.47
C THR A 990 19.66 -22.61 -47.76
N LYS A 991 20.46 -22.10 -46.82
CA LYS A 991 21.46 -22.86 -46.05
C LYS A 991 21.53 -22.35 -44.62
N TYR A 992 21.72 -23.25 -43.66
CA TYR A 992 21.93 -22.88 -42.25
C TYR A 992 23.20 -22.04 -42.00
N SER A 993 24.20 -22.13 -42.89
CA SER A 993 25.42 -21.31 -42.82
C SER A 993 25.23 -19.86 -43.27
N GLN A 994 24.05 -19.50 -43.80
CA GLN A 994 23.68 -18.10 -44.00
C GLN A 994 23.16 -17.57 -42.67
N THR A 995 23.91 -16.68 -42.04
CA THR A 995 23.47 -16.01 -40.82
C THR A 995 22.35 -15.00 -41.13
N PRO A 996 21.30 -14.91 -40.30
CA PRO A 996 20.31 -13.84 -40.42
C PRO A 996 20.99 -12.48 -40.16
N LYS A 997 20.50 -11.40 -40.78
CA LYS A 997 20.95 -10.05 -40.43
C LYS A 997 20.42 -9.65 -39.05
N PRO A 998 21.17 -8.87 -38.25
CA PRO A 998 20.73 -8.41 -36.95
C PRO A 998 19.77 -7.20 -37.07
N ILE A 999 18.59 -7.44 -37.66
CA ILE A 999 17.58 -6.40 -37.88
C ILE A 999 16.71 -6.23 -36.64
N VAL A 1000 16.69 -5.04 -36.05
CA VAL A 1000 15.79 -4.60 -34.97
C VAL A 1000 14.53 -4.00 -35.60
N VAL A 1001 13.35 -4.34 -35.08
CA VAL A 1001 12.06 -3.81 -35.53
C VAL A 1001 11.40 -3.04 -34.40
N SER A 1002 11.29 -1.73 -34.52
CA SER A 1002 10.56 -0.87 -33.58
C SER A 1002 9.17 -0.56 -34.13
N ALA A 1003 8.13 -0.72 -33.30
CA ALA A 1003 6.76 -0.31 -33.59
C ALA A 1003 6.28 0.73 -32.57
N ARG A 1004 5.59 1.76 -33.07
CA ARG A 1004 4.88 2.78 -32.29
C ARG A 1004 3.41 2.80 -32.69
N LEU A 1005 2.51 2.87 -31.71
CA LEU A 1005 1.12 3.26 -31.91
C LEU A 1005 1.01 4.75 -31.61
N LEU A 1006 0.59 5.54 -32.60
CA LEU A 1006 0.40 6.97 -32.50
C LEU A 1006 -1.09 7.30 -32.52
N ASP A 1007 -1.53 8.31 -31.75
CA ASP A 1007 -2.87 8.86 -31.94
C ASP A 1007 -2.93 9.92 -33.06
N ASP A 1008 -4.08 10.57 -33.19
CA ASP A 1008 -4.37 11.63 -34.16
C ASP A 1008 -3.53 12.90 -33.96
N GLN A 1009 -2.92 13.09 -32.79
CA GLN A 1009 -2.00 14.19 -32.49
C GLN A 1009 -0.53 13.77 -32.63
N GLY A 1010 -0.26 12.50 -32.94
CA GLY A 1010 1.09 11.93 -33.02
C GLY A 1010 1.68 11.54 -31.66
N VAL A 1011 0.88 11.49 -30.59
CA VAL A 1011 1.34 11.07 -29.26
C VAL A 1011 1.52 9.55 -29.26
N VAL A 1012 2.65 9.07 -28.72
CA VAL A 1012 2.95 7.64 -28.61
C VAL A 1012 2.08 7.02 -27.50
N LEU A 1013 1.07 6.24 -27.91
CA LEU A 1013 0.20 5.46 -27.03
C LEU A 1013 0.91 4.23 -26.44
N GLY A 1014 1.78 3.62 -27.23
CA GLY A 1014 2.57 2.45 -26.87
C GLY A 1014 3.69 2.21 -27.87
N ARG A 1015 4.80 1.62 -27.41
CA ARG A 1015 5.96 1.27 -28.23
C ARG A 1015 6.55 -0.07 -27.82
N TYR A 1016 7.14 -0.80 -28.76
CA TYR A 1016 7.92 -2.01 -28.50
C TYR A 1016 8.98 -2.21 -29.60
N SER A 1017 10.16 -2.72 -29.22
CA SER A 1017 11.23 -3.09 -30.15
C SER A 1017 11.50 -4.59 -30.08
N ASN A 1018 11.27 -5.32 -31.17
CA ASN A 1018 11.71 -6.70 -31.30
C ASN A 1018 13.14 -6.76 -31.84
N TRP A 1019 14.00 -7.43 -31.09
CA TRP A 1019 15.39 -7.67 -31.42
C TRP A 1019 15.60 -9.10 -31.97
N PRO A 1020 16.71 -9.36 -32.69
CA PRO A 1020 17.10 -10.71 -33.08
C PRO A 1020 17.66 -11.48 -31.86
N GLU A 1021 16.98 -12.54 -31.44
CA GLU A 1021 17.40 -13.39 -30.33
C GLU A 1021 18.02 -14.72 -30.82
N PRO A 1022 18.88 -15.38 -30.02
CA PRO A 1022 19.41 -14.94 -28.72
C PRO A 1022 20.43 -13.80 -28.81
N PHE A 1023 20.41 -12.88 -27.84
CA PHE A 1023 21.23 -11.64 -27.84
C PHE A 1023 22.74 -11.87 -27.94
N LYS A 1024 23.25 -13.02 -27.44
CA LYS A 1024 24.67 -13.39 -27.51
C LYS A 1024 25.24 -13.50 -28.92
N PHE A 1025 24.41 -13.61 -29.96
CA PHE A 1025 24.86 -13.58 -31.35
C PHE A 1025 24.93 -12.17 -31.96
N ILE A 1026 24.45 -11.15 -31.25
CA ILE A 1026 24.56 -9.75 -31.69
C ILE A 1026 26.00 -9.25 -31.49
N ASN A 1027 26.49 -8.52 -32.49
CA ASN A 1027 27.64 -7.65 -32.38
C ASN A 1027 27.12 -6.22 -32.21
N PHE A 1028 27.17 -5.68 -30.99
CA PHE A 1028 26.64 -4.35 -30.72
C PHE A 1028 27.56 -3.27 -31.35
N PRO A 1029 27.01 -2.23 -32.03
CA PRO A 1029 27.83 -1.24 -32.71
C PRO A 1029 28.70 -0.43 -31.74
N ALA A 1030 30.01 -0.39 -31.97
CA ALA A 1030 30.97 0.31 -31.10
C ALA A 1030 30.88 1.86 -31.18
N ASP A 1031 30.14 2.40 -32.14
CA ASP A 1031 29.83 3.82 -32.31
C ASP A 1031 28.51 4.23 -31.64
N THR A 1032 27.90 3.34 -30.85
CA THR A 1032 26.68 3.62 -30.08
C THR A 1032 26.93 4.71 -29.03
N SER A 1033 26.09 5.74 -29.02
CA SER A 1033 26.16 6.88 -28.11
C SER A 1033 24.78 7.26 -27.60
N ILE A 1034 24.65 7.40 -26.28
CA ILE A 1034 23.41 7.77 -25.61
C ILE A 1034 23.53 9.21 -25.12
N SER A 1035 22.60 10.07 -25.54
CA SER A 1035 22.46 11.43 -25.02
C SER A 1035 21.47 11.44 -23.87
N VAL A 1036 21.89 12.00 -22.73
CA VAL A 1036 21.07 12.16 -21.52
C VAL A 1036 20.93 13.65 -21.22
N ALA A 1037 19.71 14.18 -21.39
CA ALA A 1037 19.37 15.56 -21.06
C ALA A 1037 18.51 15.59 -19.80
N ALA A 1038 19.06 16.06 -18.68
CA ALA A 1038 18.35 16.17 -17.40
C ALA A 1038 17.94 17.63 -17.12
N HIS A 1039 16.65 17.82 -16.83
CA HIS A 1039 16.05 19.11 -16.48
C HIS A 1039 15.18 18.93 -15.23
N GLY A 1040 15.78 19.20 -14.06
CA GLY A 1040 15.14 18.91 -12.77
C GLY A 1040 15.00 17.40 -12.56
N GLU A 1041 13.78 16.93 -12.31
CA GLU A 1041 13.45 15.50 -12.19
C GLU A 1041 13.14 14.84 -13.54
N THR A 1042 13.18 15.57 -14.66
CA THR A 1042 12.85 15.03 -15.99
C THR A 1042 14.12 14.69 -16.75
N ILE A 1043 14.21 13.48 -17.29
CA ILE A 1043 15.33 13.01 -18.11
C ILE A 1043 14.81 12.65 -19.50
N THR A 1044 15.39 13.24 -20.54
CA THR A 1044 15.19 12.83 -21.94
C THR A 1044 16.40 12.06 -22.43
N LEU A 1045 16.15 10.89 -23.03
CA LEU A 1045 17.12 9.93 -23.53
C LEU A 1045 16.98 9.80 -25.05
N SER A 1046 18.08 9.84 -25.78
CA SER A 1046 18.12 9.58 -27.23
C SER A 1046 19.43 8.90 -27.64
N THR A 1047 19.45 8.30 -28.83
CA THR A 1047 20.59 7.51 -29.32
C THR A 1047 20.79 7.64 -30.84
N ASN A 1048 22.02 7.43 -31.32
CA ASN A 1048 22.35 7.34 -32.75
C ASN A 1048 22.26 5.91 -33.32
N ARG A 1049 22.30 4.88 -32.46
CA ARG A 1049 22.19 3.45 -32.80
C ARG A 1049 21.14 2.80 -31.88
N PRO A 1050 20.41 1.75 -32.27
CA PRO A 1050 19.52 1.04 -31.34
C PRO A 1050 20.25 0.55 -30.08
N VAL A 1051 19.62 0.70 -28.91
CA VAL A 1051 20.12 0.28 -27.59
C VAL A 1051 19.08 -0.63 -26.93
N LYS A 1052 19.51 -1.75 -26.36
CA LYS A 1052 18.66 -2.74 -25.69
C LYS A 1052 18.84 -2.70 -24.16
N GLY A 1053 17.74 -2.70 -23.42
CA GLY A 1053 17.75 -2.95 -21.96
C GLY A 1053 18.51 -1.90 -21.15
N LEU A 1054 18.37 -0.62 -21.48
CA LEU A 1054 19.01 0.50 -20.79
C LEU A 1054 18.44 0.68 -19.37
N VAL A 1055 19.30 0.49 -18.37
CA VAL A 1055 19.03 0.75 -16.95
C VAL A 1055 19.83 1.97 -16.50
N LEU A 1056 19.19 2.83 -15.71
CA LEU A 1056 19.75 4.05 -15.15
C LEU A 1056 19.99 3.88 -13.65
N GLU A 1057 21.21 4.14 -13.20
CA GLU A 1057 21.63 4.01 -11.80
C GLU A 1057 22.14 5.36 -11.27
N VAL A 1058 22.16 5.52 -9.95
CA VAL A 1058 22.56 6.76 -9.27
C VAL A 1058 23.17 6.45 -7.91
N ASP A 1059 24.22 7.18 -7.53
CA ASP A 1059 24.87 7.02 -6.24
C ASP A 1059 24.03 7.61 -5.09
N GLY A 1060 24.05 6.96 -3.93
CA GLY A 1060 23.44 7.45 -2.69
C GLY A 1060 21.97 7.03 -2.49
N PRO A 1061 21.11 7.93 -1.97
CA PRO A 1061 19.70 7.62 -1.68
C PRO A 1061 18.92 7.14 -2.91
N ASP A 1062 17.90 6.33 -2.68
CA ASP A 1062 16.99 5.86 -3.72
C ASP A 1062 16.35 7.02 -4.53
N VAL A 1063 16.09 6.76 -5.80
CA VAL A 1063 15.38 7.64 -6.75
C VAL A 1063 14.16 6.87 -7.26
N THR A 1064 13.00 7.52 -7.28
CA THR A 1064 11.80 6.92 -7.86
C THR A 1064 11.79 7.17 -9.37
N TRP A 1065 12.07 6.13 -10.14
CA TRP A 1065 12.07 6.15 -11.60
C TRP A 1065 10.66 5.86 -12.14
N SER A 1066 10.24 6.52 -13.22
CA SER A 1066 8.96 6.24 -13.88
C SER A 1066 9.03 5.11 -14.93
N ASP A 1067 10.22 4.79 -15.45
CA ASP A 1067 10.47 3.69 -16.38
C ASP A 1067 11.96 3.32 -16.36
N GLN A 1068 12.29 2.06 -16.64
CA GLN A 1068 13.64 1.47 -16.63
C GLN A 1068 13.70 0.31 -17.63
N ALA A 1069 14.89 -0.22 -17.92
CA ALA A 1069 15.13 -1.27 -18.92
C ALA A 1069 14.58 -0.90 -20.31
N LEU A 1070 14.91 0.32 -20.73
CA LEU A 1070 14.40 0.95 -21.93
C LEU A 1070 15.13 0.45 -23.18
N ASP A 1071 14.37 0.23 -24.24
CA ASP A 1071 14.93 0.09 -25.58
C ASP A 1071 14.85 1.46 -26.27
N LEU A 1072 15.98 1.99 -26.71
CA LEU A 1072 16.05 3.25 -27.46
C LEU A 1072 16.35 2.96 -28.94
N VAL A 1073 15.74 3.74 -29.83
CA VAL A 1073 16.07 3.73 -31.27
C VAL A 1073 16.26 5.17 -31.79
N PRO A 1074 16.99 5.36 -32.90
CA PRO A 1074 17.09 6.66 -33.54
C PRO A 1074 15.72 7.25 -33.87
N ASP A 1075 15.60 8.58 -33.78
CA ASP A 1075 14.36 9.33 -34.04
C ASP A 1075 13.15 8.98 -33.12
N ASP A 1076 13.38 8.32 -31.97
CA ASP A 1076 12.40 8.09 -30.89
C ASP A 1076 12.95 8.45 -29.50
N PRO A 1077 13.14 9.75 -29.18
CA PRO A 1077 13.56 10.17 -27.86
C PRO A 1077 12.52 9.80 -26.80
N GLN A 1078 12.97 9.28 -25.66
CA GLN A 1078 12.10 8.87 -24.56
C GLN A 1078 12.35 9.74 -23.34
N THR A 1079 11.28 10.14 -22.66
CA THR A 1079 11.36 10.99 -21.47
C THR A 1079 10.80 10.25 -20.27
N ILE A 1080 11.55 10.23 -19.17
CA ILE A 1080 11.20 9.62 -17.90
C ILE A 1080 11.31 10.65 -16.76
N ARG A 1081 10.62 10.38 -15.66
CA ARG A 1081 10.80 11.10 -14.39
C ARG A 1081 11.69 10.29 -13.46
N ALA A 1082 12.56 11.01 -12.74
CA ALA A 1082 13.46 10.50 -11.72
C ALA A 1082 13.31 11.39 -10.48
N ALA A 1083 12.34 11.05 -9.62
CA ALA A 1083 12.02 11.87 -8.45
C ALA A 1083 13.13 11.78 -7.39
N GLY A 1084 13.55 12.93 -6.85
CA GLY A 1084 14.70 13.03 -5.96
C GLY A 1084 16.07 12.88 -6.65
N LEU A 1085 16.16 13.02 -7.99
CA LEU A 1085 17.45 12.96 -8.70
C LEU A 1085 18.44 14.03 -8.21
N ASP A 1086 17.97 15.22 -7.86
CA ASP A 1086 18.75 16.34 -7.29
C ASP A 1086 20.01 16.73 -8.09
N GLY A 1087 19.98 16.53 -9.41
CA GLY A 1087 21.12 16.80 -10.30
C GLY A 1087 22.31 15.84 -10.12
N ARG A 1088 22.11 14.71 -9.43
CA ARG A 1088 23.13 13.66 -9.27
C ARG A 1088 23.52 13.06 -10.61
N LYS A 1089 24.77 12.57 -10.69
CA LYS A 1089 25.26 11.87 -11.88
C LYS A 1089 24.50 10.56 -12.06
N ILE A 1090 24.02 10.34 -13.27
CA ILE A 1090 23.39 9.09 -13.70
C ILE A 1090 24.47 8.20 -14.33
N HIS A 1091 24.51 6.93 -13.95
CA HIS A 1091 25.27 5.88 -14.63
C HIS A 1091 24.32 5.06 -15.50
N LEU A 1092 24.83 4.50 -16.61
CA LEU A 1092 24.03 3.76 -17.58
C LEU A 1092 24.59 2.34 -17.73
N ARG A 1093 23.71 1.34 -17.76
CA ARG A 1093 24.01 -0.05 -18.14
C ARG A 1093 23.09 -0.48 -19.27
N TYR A 1094 23.62 -1.12 -20.31
CA TYR A 1094 22.84 -1.59 -21.46
C TYR A 1094 23.55 -2.78 -22.14
N LEU A 1095 22.82 -3.59 -22.91
CA LEU A 1095 23.46 -4.71 -23.61
C LEU A 1095 24.44 -4.17 -24.66
N GLY A 1096 25.72 -4.56 -24.54
CA GLY A 1096 26.80 -4.04 -25.39
C GLY A 1096 27.53 -2.81 -24.84
N ASP A 1097 27.35 -2.47 -23.56
CA ASP A 1097 28.12 -1.42 -22.86
C ASP A 1097 29.63 -1.73 -22.69
N GLY A 1098 30.03 -2.99 -22.92
CA GLY A 1098 31.42 -3.45 -22.88
C GLY A 1098 31.82 -4.19 -21.60
N THR A 1099 30.87 -4.53 -20.71
CA THR A 1099 31.15 -5.34 -19.50
C THR A 1099 30.91 -6.85 -19.68
N ALA A 1100 30.79 -7.32 -20.93
CA ALA A 1100 30.49 -8.70 -21.31
C ALA A 1100 31.69 -9.43 -21.94
#